data_AF-A0A5J4W560-F1
#
_entry.id   AF-A0A5J4W560-F1
#
_cell.length_a   1.000
_cell.length_b   1.000
_cell.length_c   1.000
_cell.angle_alpha   90.00
_cell.angle_beta   90.00
_cell.angle_gamma   90.00
#
_symmetry.space_group_name_H-M   'P 1'
#
loop_
_entity.id
_entity.type
_entity.pdbx_description
1 polymer ?
#
loop_
_entity_poly.entity_id
_entity_poly.type
_entity_poly.pdbx_seq_one_letter_code
_entity_poly.pdbx_strand_id
1 'polypeptide(L)'
;MLIMWINYEELGWIVQNHVFSKSKATTLPSSSSSSSLNASFEQKVSIHAIINYVNVLHELVKCDTRQWDQNETENLLDSLHYVLGIIGNNQKEEKQEDQENKFDQKVQIEDEVEENFDSVKQNIVNLLILLNSKGFKQGRKEKEKEKKEQNDRLNLIEEEKRNLEQRLNEQQQQIRELEQQRREADERAQQSEQRSNESIQRAEQAEQERNRSNEQKTEIQERMNKSEEEKRIALIQQQNSEQRFRETEQRLNQEKQQLEQRLNTEKNNLEQRLNTEKQTLEQRLNTEKNQALNNKNIADERTRVAEAAKDQKEKEKNQINKEKQILQQRVNLAEQKVRDLEQSLDVQKRNYEQKLKSSEDQRTKVEKERNDQIEKLRIEQQQKIKINEEKSNVEKEKKDLDDQLNSVKEENLELKNTCKICCQIGNELIQADNEAIRKKKEELIDIIVISLNEAEILDVDRMIGTGIVQGFLHIFINFPFSLIKRSYTQSFFKFTLKVNNSTQWRLFSTHPYPALLRLLSHTNSEIAGDAIGSIFNILLFSLQIPKSTGLHDDFDIIQECDGINKIFALFKRNASKYSRDRAALCISMLFKNHEINDYTMRLQIISHLKSLVYDTDEWMKNASRGRLKGLSENPTNKAEIEKGGFVIPA
;
A
#
# COMPACT_ATOMS: atom_id res chain seq x y z
N MET A 1 -0.98 45.73 35.09
CA MET A 1 0.12 45.79 36.07
C MET A 1 0.19 44.54 36.98
N LEU A 2 -0.03 43.31 36.46
CA LEU A 2 0.03 42.09 37.31
C LEU A 2 0.32 40.77 36.56
N ILE A 3 0.51 40.79 35.24
CA ILE A 3 0.58 39.58 34.39
C ILE A 3 1.97 39.46 33.72
N MET A 4 3.04 39.56 34.52
CA MET A 4 4.44 39.27 34.11
C MET A 4 5.28 38.66 35.25
N TRP A 5 4.62 38.13 36.29
CA TRP A 5 5.28 37.39 37.38
C TRP A 5 4.87 35.91 37.44
N ILE A 6 3.83 35.53 36.69
CA ILE A 6 3.34 34.15 36.61
C ILE A 6 4.22 33.40 35.62
N ASN A 7 5.03 32.49 36.15
CA ASN A 7 6.00 31.70 35.40
C ASN A 7 5.27 30.70 34.47
N TYR A 8 5.89 30.23 33.39
CA TYR A 8 5.28 29.18 32.55
C TYR A 8 5.04 27.87 33.33
N GLU A 9 5.85 27.61 34.37
CA GLU A 9 5.63 26.53 35.32
C GLU A 9 4.40 26.75 36.22
N GLU A 10 4.02 28.00 36.50
CA GLU A 10 2.86 28.29 37.36
C GLU A 10 1.54 27.92 36.69
N LEU A 11 1.40 28.02 35.36
CA LEU A 11 0.18 27.54 34.69
C LEU A 11 0.00 26.02 34.86
N GLY A 12 1.07 25.25 34.70
CA GLY A 12 1.07 23.81 34.97
C GLY A 12 0.78 23.51 36.45
N TRP A 13 1.41 24.25 37.35
CA TRP A 13 1.27 24.10 38.80
C TRP A 13 -0.14 24.48 39.31
N ILE A 14 -0.72 25.58 38.81
CA ILE A 14 -2.09 26.01 39.14
C ILE A 14 -3.10 24.94 38.73
N VAL A 15 -2.99 24.40 37.50
CA VAL A 15 -3.93 23.37 37.02
C VAL A 15 -3.73 22.04 37.77
N GLN A 16 -2.48 21.64 38.07
CA GLN A 16 -2.22 20.42 38.86
C GLN A 16 -2.76 20.51 40.30
N ASN A 17 -2.61 21.65 40.99
CA ASN A 17 -3.01 21.77 42.39
C ASN A 17 -4.51 22.02 42.59
N HIS A 18 -5.19 22.78 41.70
CA HIS A 18 -6.62 23.08 41.89
C HIS A 18 -7.50 21.81 41.82
N VAL A 19 -7.20 20.89 40.90
CA VAL A 19 -7.99 19.65 40.67
C VAL A 19 -7.95 18.70 41.88
N PHE A 20 -6.83 18.62 42.59
CA PHE A 20 -6.71 17.78 43.79
C PHE A 20 -7.50 18.29 45.01
N SER A 21 -8.07 19.52 44.96
CA SER A 21 -8.78 20.12 46.10
C SER A 21 -10.24 19.67 46.26
N LYS A 22 -10.90 19.15 45.21
CA LYS A 22 -12.32 18.71 45.28
C LYS A 22 -12.51 17.32 45.93
N SER A 23 -11.47 16.46 46.01
CA SER A 23 -11.63 15.03 46.35
C SER A 23 -11.30 14.63 47.80
N LYS A 24 -11.03 15.59 48.71
CA LYS A 24 -10.73 15.31 50.13
C LYS A 24 -11.47 16.26 51.09
N ALA A 25 -12.77 16.10 51.21
CA ALA A 25 -13.61 16.93 52.08
C ALA A 25 -14.65 16.14 52.92
N THR A 26 -14.37 14.88 53.26
CA THR A 26 -15.31 14.05 54.08
C THR A 26 -14.59 13.20 55.14
N THR A 27 -15.21 13.11 56.31
CA THR A 27 -14.83 12.34 57.52
C THR A 27 -13.62 12.81 58.34
N LEU A 28 -13.93 13.21 59.58
CA LEU A 28 -13.09 13.27 60.78
C LEU A 28 -13.82 12.37 61.81
N PRO A 29 -13.15 11.75 62.83
CA PRO A 29 -12.70 12.53 63.98
C PRO A 29 -11.46 12.02 64.78
N SER A 30 -10.72 12.95 65.37
CA SER A 30 -9.87 12.80 66.59
C SER A 30 -8.63 11.87 66.49
N SER A 31 -7.51 12.07 67.20
CA SER A 31 -7.23 12.90 68.39
C SER A 31 -5.73 13.31 68.51
N SER A 32 -5.38 14.07 69.56
CA SER A 32 -4.03 14.30 70.13
C SER A 32 -2.88 14.86 69.27
N SER A 33 -2.78 16.19 69.28
CA SER A 33 -1.57 16.97 69.66
C SER A 33 -0.15 16.56 69.20
N SER A 34 0.44 17.35 68.31
CA SER A 34 1.66 18.13 68.61
C SER A 34 1.89 19.23 67.55
N SER A 35 2.76 20.20 67.83
CA SER A 35 2.82 21.49 67.11
C SER A 35 4.02 21.65 66.16
N SER A 36 3.76 22.08 64.93
CA SER A 36 4.67 22.99 64.20
C SER A 36 3.87 23.91 63.26
N LEU A 37 4.42 25.09 62.97
CA LEU A 37 3.82 26.09 62.10
C LEU A 37 4.31 25.88 60.65
N ASN A 38 3.43 25.39 59.77
CA ASN A 38 3.64 25.41 58.32
C ASN A 38 2.39 26.01 57.66
N ALA A 39 2.38 27.33 57.48
CA ALA A 39 1.32 28.05 56.79
C ALA A 39 1.62 28.13 55.28
N SER A 40 1.27 27.07 54.54
CA SER A 40 1.30 27.08 53.07
C SER A 40 0.14 27.91 52.52
N PHE A 41 0.46 28.99 51.79
CA PHE A 41 -0.51 29.89 51.20
C PHE A 41 -1.15 29.27 49.93
N GLU A 42 -2.27 28.57 50.07
CA GLU A 42 -3.07 28.10 48.92
C GLU A 42 -3.86 29.26 48.30
N GLN A 43 -3.29 29.90 47.27
CA GLN A 43 -3.92 31.03 46.60
C GLN A 43 -4.87 30.55 45.48
N LYS A 44 -6.16 30.38 45.80
CA LYS A 44 -7.18 29.97 44.82
C LYS A 44 -7.32 31.00 43.69
N VAL A 45 -6.95 30.62 42.47
CA VAL A 45 -7.17 31.40 41.25
C VAL A 45 -8.64 31.35 40.86
N SER A 46 -9.23 32.50 40.51
CA SER A 46 -10.64 32.66 40.13
C SER A 46 -10.89 32.29 38.66
N ILE A 47 -12.06 31.69 38.37
CA ILE A 47 -12.53 31.43 37.01
C ILE A 47 -12.55 32.71 36.15
N HIS A 48 -12.90 33.86 36.75
CA HIS A 48 -12.87 35.16 36.07
C HIS A 48 -11.45 35.59 35.64
N ALA A 49 -10.40 35.15 36.35
CA ALA A 49 -9.02 35.39 35.93
C ALA A 49 -8.65 34.49 34.73
N ILE A 50 -9.15 33.25 34.69
CA ILE A 50 -8.98 32.33 33.55
C ILE A 50 -9.72 32.85 32.32
N ILE A 51 -10.96 33.33 32.46
CA ILE A 51 -11.74 33.99 31.39
C ILE A 51 -10.96 35.16 30.81
N ASN A 52 -10.51 36.10 31.66
CA ASN A 52 -9.75 37.25 31.20
C ASN A 52 -8.42 36.85 30.55
N TYR A 53 -7.74 35.82 31.04
CA TYR A 53 -6.50 35.32 30.45
C TYR A 53 -6.72 34.73 29.05
N VAL A 54 -7.74 33.88 28.86
CA VAL A 54 -8.11 33.32 27.55
C VAL A 54 -8.55 34.42 26.58
N ASN A 55 -9.33 35.40 27.05
CA ASN A 55 -9.78 36.52 26.22
C ASN A 55 -8.62 37.45 25.80
N VAL A 56 -7.65 37.70 26.69
CA VAL A 56 -6.42 38.44 26.35
C VAL A 56 -5.59 37.67 25.31
N LEU A 57 -5.41 36.36 25.46
CA LEU A 57 -4.75 35.54 24.44
C LEU A 57 -5.49 35.58 23.09
N HIS A 58 -6.82 35.55 23.09
CA HIS A 58 -7.64 35.62 21.88
C HIS A 58 -7.45 36.93 21.10
N GLU A 59 -7.43 38.08 21.77
CA GLU A 59 -7.15 39.36 21.10
C GLU A 59 -5.68 39.51 20.68
N LEU A 60 -4.74 38.88 21.40
CA LEU A 60 -3.31 38.83 21.01
C LEU A 60 -3.08 37.99 19.74
N VAL A 61 -3.79 36.88 19.56
CA VAL A 61 -3.69 36.04 18.34
C VAL A 61 -4.42 36.67 17.14
N LYS A 62 -5.48 37.48 17.37
CA LYS A 62 -6.10 38.27 16.30
C LYS A 62 -5.13 39.29 15.71
N CYS A 63 -4.37 39.98 16.57
CA CYS A 63 -3.32 40.89 16.16
C CYS A 63 -2.22 40.11 15.41
N ASP A 64 -1.97 40.42 14.14
CA ASP A 64 -1.03 39.66 13.28
C ASP A 64 0.42 39.74 13.77
N THR A 65 0.77 38.83 14.66
CA THR A 65 2.04 38.73 15.36
C THR A 65 2.87 37.59 14.79
N ARG A 66 3.75 37.91 13.83
CA ARG A 66 4.66 36.95 13.15
C ARG A 66 5.83 36.49 14.06
N GLN A 67 5.55 36.21 15.33
CA GLN A 67 6.54 36.24 16.42
C GLN A 67 6.26 35.23 17.56
N TRP A 68 5.40 34.24 17.33
CA TRP A 68 5.20 33.13 18.26
C TRP A 68 6.23 32.03 17.97
N ASP A 69 7.02 31.62 18.97
CA ASP A 69 7.93 30.47 18.84
C ASP A 69 7.10 29.18 18.72
N GLN A 70 7.47 28.31 17.78
CA GLN A 70 6.68 27.12 17.47
C GLN A 70 6.59 26.15 18.66
N ASN A 71 7.61 26.11 19.54
CA ASN A 71 7.60 25.28 20.74
C ASN A 71 6.79 25.90 21.89
N GLU A 72 6.90 27.21 22.12
CA GLU A 72 6.05 27.90 23.10
C GLU A 72 4.57 27.75 22.71
N THR A 73 4.28 27.81 21.41
CA THR A 73 2.94 27.60 20.86
C THR A 73 2.47 26.15 20.96
N GLU A 74 3.34 25.14 20.77
CA GLU A 74 3.00 23.74 21.04
C GLU A 74 2.65 23.48 22.51
N ASN A 75 3.41 24.06 23.45
CA ASN A 75 3.13 23.93 24.88
C ASN A 75 1.84 24.65 25.30
N LEU A 76 1.52 25.80 24.67
CA LEU A 76 0.23 26.46 24.87
C LEU A 76 -0.92 25.64 24.28
N LEU A 77 -0.77 25.11 23.05
CA LEU A 77 -1.74 24.22 22.42
C LEU A 77 -2.02 23.00 23.32
N ASP A 78 -1.00 22.40 23.92
CA ASP A 78 -1.16 21.33 24.91
C ASP A 78 -1.94 21.77 26.15
N SER A 79 -1.57 22.92 26.73
CA SER A 79 -2.21 23.46 27.93
C SER A 79 -3.69 23.78 27.70
N LEU A 80 -4.02 24.36 26.55
CA LEU A 80 -5.40 24.69 26.15
C LEU A 80 -6.25 23.43 25.92
N HIS A 81 -5.72 22.41 25.23
CA HIS A 81 -6.42 21.13 25.06
C HIS A 81 -6.60 20.38 26.39
N TYR A 82 -5.62 20.44 27.29
CA TYR A 82 -5.69 19.81 28.61
C TYR A 82 -6.78 20.46 29.50
N VAL A 83 -6.84 21.81 29.53
CA VAL A 83 -7.91 22.54 30.22
C VAL A 83 -9.29 22.25 29.62
N LEU A 84 -9.42 22.16 28.29
CA LEU A 84 -10.64 21.71 27.63
C LEU A 84 -11.07 20.31 28.05
N GLY A 85 -10.11 19.38 28.19
CA GLY A 85 -10.35 18.02 28.67
C GLY A 85 -10.85 17.96 30.12
N ILE A 86 -10.32 18.81 31.00
CA ILE A 86 -10.79 18.93 32.39
C ILE A 86 -12.22 19.47 32.43
N ILE A 87 -12.51 20.58 31.74
CA ILE A 87 -13.86 21.17 31.69
C ILE A 87 -14.88 20.15 31.13
N GLY A 88 -14.51 19.43 30.06
CA GLY A 88 -15.35 18.42 29.43
C GLY A 88 -15.52 17.11 30.21
N ASN A 89 -14.82 16.91 31.32
CA ASN A 89 -15.02 15.80 32.26
C ASN A 89 -15.81 16.24 33.49
N ASN A 90 -15.51 17.41 34.07
CA ASN A 90 -16.27 17.97 35.19
C ASN A 90 -17.77 18.09 34.83
N GLN A 91 -18.08 18.58 33.62
CA GLN A 91 -19.46 18.67 33.09
C GLN A 91 -20.16 17.31 32.88
N LYS A 92 -19.47 16.17 33.05
CA LYS A 92 -20.09 14.83 33.06
C LYS A 92 -20.31 14.32 34.48
N GLU A 93 -19.39 14.60 35.39
CA GLU A 93 -19.48 14.21 36.80
C GLU A 93 -20.61 14.98 37.51
N GLU A 94 -20.70 16.31 37.31
CA GLU A 94 -21.81 17.12 37.84
C GLU A 94 -23.17 16.63 37.28
N LYS A 95 -23.23 16.23 36.01
CA LYS A 95 -24.44 15.64 35.37
C LYS A 95 -24.75 14.20 35.76
N GLN A 96 -23.93 13.59 36.63
CA GLN A 96 -24.26 12.37 37.37
C GLN A 96 -24.71 12.70 38.81
N GLU A 97 -24.04 13.61 39.52
CA GLU A 97 -24.48 14.05 40.87
C GLU A 97 -25.88 14.70 40.87
N ASP A 98 -26.21 15.49 39.84
CA ASP A 98 -27.53 16.13 39.66
C ASP A 98 -28.70 15.13 39.48
N GLN A 99 -28.40 13.87 39.12
CA GLN A 99 -29.42 12.82 39.04
C GLN A 99 -29.67 12.14 40.39
N GLU A 100 -28.75 12.26 41.36
CA GLU A 100 -28.87 11.65 42.69
C GLU A 100 -29.36 12.65 43.75
N ASN A 101 -29.03 13.95 43.65
CA ASN A 101 -29.37 14.95 44.67
C ASN A 101 -30.45 15.97 44.25
N LYS A 102 -31.73 15.60 44.43
CA LYS A 102 -32.85 16.56 44.41
C LYS A 102 -33.34 16.90 45.83
N PHE A 103 -32.80 17.97 46.44
CA PHE A 103 -33.55 18.77 47.42
C PHE A 103 -32.97 20.19 47.65
N ASP A 104 -33.78 21.19 47.33
CA ASP A 104 -33.84 22.61 47.75
C ASP A 104 -32.59 23.54 47.85
N GLN A 105 -32.82 24.75 47.30
CA GLN A 105 -32.15 26.04 47.55
C GLN A 105 -30.66 26.23 47.17
N LYS A 106 -30.38 26.29 45.86
CA LYS A 106 -29.14 26.92 45.34
C LYS A 106 -29.25 27.61 43.95
N VAL A 107 -30.48 27.72 43.43
CA VAL A 107 -30.88 28.12 42.05
C VAL A 107 -30.67 29.63 41.71
N GLN A 108 -29.50 30.17 42.03
CA GLN A 108 -28.99 31.48 41.54
C GLN A 108 -27.46 31.53 41.43
N ILE A 109 -26.72 30.59 42.03
CA ILE A 109 -25.25 30.57 42.00
C ILE A 109 -24.71 29.52 41.01
N GLU A 110 -25.48 28.47 40.72
CA GLU A 110 -25.07 27.42 39.78
C GLU A 110 -25.22 27.87 38.32
N ASP A 111 -26.33 28.50 37.95
CA ASP A 111 -26.57 29.04 36.60
C ASP A 111 -25.45 29.99 36.13
N GLU A 112 -25.05 30.97 36.98
CA GLU A 112 -23.93 31.89 36.67
C GLU A 112 -22.58 31.15 36.55
N VAL A 113 -22.40 30.00 37.20
CA VAL A 113 -21.15 29.23 37.12
C VAL A 113 -21.14 28.33 35.89
N GLU A 114 -22.26 27.72 35.51
CA GLU A 114 -22.33 26.88 34.29
C GLU A 114 -22.22 27.75 33.01
N GLU A 115 -22.88 28.91 32.94
CA GLU A 115 -22.68 29.89 31.84
C GLU A 115 -21.21 30.31 31.72
N ASN A 116 -20.53 30.57 32.85
CA ASN A 116 -19.11 30.92 32.84
C ASN A 116 -18.23 29.76 32.33
N PHE A 117 -18.54 28.50 32.65
CA PHE A 117 -17.76 27.35 32.16
C PHE A 117 -17.93 27.10 30.65
N ASP A 118 -19.16 27.14 30.12
CA ASP A 118 -19.35 27.00 28.66
C ASP A 118 -18.82 28.24 27.91
N SER A 119 -18.83 29.43 28.51
CA SER A 119 -18.13 30.61 27.99
C SER A 119 -16.60 30.42 27.92
N VAL A 120 -15.95 29.96 29.00
CA VAL A 120 -14.49 29.61 28.98
C VAL A 120 -14.20 28.62 27.87
N LYS A 121 -14.96 27.53 27.81
CA LYS A 121 -14.82 26.44 26.84
C LYS A 121 -14.96 26.93 25.40
N GLN A 122 -15.96 27.75 25.10
CA GLN A 122 -16.15 28.32 23.76
C GLN A 122 -15.02 29.29 23.41
N ASN A 123 -14.52 30.10 24.36
CA ASN A 123 -13.41 31.01 24.13
C ASN A 123 -12.08 30.26 23.90
N ILE A 124 -11.83 29.14 24.59
CA ILE A 124 -10.69 28.25 24.30
C ILE A 124 -10.84 27.60 22.91
N VAL A 125 -12.03 27.12 22.55
CA VAL A 125 -12.29 26.57 21.19
C VAL A 125 -12.06 27.62 20.11
N ASN A 126 -12.54 28.86 20.30
CA ASN A 126 -12.31 29.97 19.38
C ASN A 126 -10.80 30.29 19.26
N LEU A 127 -10.07 30.31 20.38
CA LEU A 127 -8.62 30.53 20.41
C LEU A 127 -7.86 29.42 19.65
N LEU A 128 -8.24 28.15 19.81
CA LEU A 128 -7.65 27.02 19.07
C LEU A 128 -7.92 27.10 17.57
N ILE A 129 -9.15 27.44 17.16
CA ILE A 129 -9.51 27.67 15.76
C ILE A 129 -8.69 28.82 15.17
N LEU A 130 -8.54 29.91 15.92
CA LEU A 130 -7.82 31.10 15.48
C LEU A 130 -6.31 30.84 15.36
N LEU A 131 -5.68 30.17 16.34
CA LEU A 131 -4.28 29.73 16.27
C LEU A 131 -4.02 28.87 15.03
N ASN A 132 -4.86 27.86 14.80
CA ASN A 132 -4.76 26.98 13.63
C ASN A 132 -4.93 27.77 12.32
N SER A 133 -5.84 28.75 12.27
CA SER A 133 -6.02 29.64 11.10
C SER A 133 -4.81 30.55 10.81
N LYS A 134 -3.97 30.83 11.80
CA LYS A 134 -2.70 31.56 11.67
C LYS A 134 -1.52 30.64 11.29
N GLY A 135 -1.76 29.34 11.11
CA GLY A 135 -0.74 28.35 10.79
C GLY A 135 -0.08 27.70 12.01
N PHE A 136 -0.50 28.04 13.23
CA PHE A 136 0.02 27.42 14.45
C PHE A 136 -0.58 26.04 14.65
N LYS A 137 0.21 25.04 14.29
CA LYS A 137 -0.10 23.62 14.38
C LYS A 137 0.74 22.95 15.45
N GLN A 138 0.23 21.87 16.02
CA GLN A 138 0.95 21.09 17.03
C GLN A 138 1.96 20.15 16.35
N GLY A 139 2.95 20.70 15.66
CA GLY A 139 3.84 20.03 14.71
C GLY A 139 4.48 18.73 15.21
N ARG A 140 4.95 18.69 16.47
CA ARG A 140 5.42 17.43 17.10
C ARG A 140 4.32 16.38 17.16
N LYS A 141 3.11 16.73 17.60
CA LYS A 141 1.97 15.79 17.65
C LYS A 141 1.40 15.46 16.27
N GLU A 142 1.48 16.37 15.30
CA GLU A 142 1.16 16.05 13.90
C GLU A 142 2.15 15.00 13.38
N LYS A 143 3.47 15.18 13.56
CA LYS A 143 4.49 14.18 13.19
C LYS A 143 4.38 12.86 13.98
N GLU A 144 4.04 12.90 15.28
CA GLU A 144 3.78 11.69 16.07
C GLU A 144 2.49 10.96 15.65
N LYS A 145 1.46 11.71 15.22
CA LYS A 145 0.21 11.17 14.66
C LYS A 145 0.42 10.60 13.26
N GLU A 146 1.17 11.27 12.39
CA GLU A 146 1.60 10.77 11.07
C GLU A 146 2.46 9.50 11.23
N LYS A 147 3.43 9.50 12.13
CA LYS A 147 4.21 8.31 12.50
C LYS A 147 3.32 7.17 13.00
N LYS A 148 2.31 7.47 13.81
CA LYS A 148 1.33 6.46 14.27
C LYS A 148 0.51 5.93 13.10
N GLU A 149 -0.05 6.79 12.25
CA GLU A 149 -0.84 6.40 11.08
C GLU A 149 -0.03 5.59 10.07
N GLN A 150 1.24 5.92 9.84
CA GLN A 150 2.16 5.09 9.07
C GLN A 150 2.44 3.74 9.74
N ASN A 151 2.57 3.69 11.06
CA ASN A 151 2.77 2.43 11.77
C ASN A 151 1.53 1.54 11.75
N ASP A 152 0.34 2.12 11.86
CA ASP A 152 -0.94 1.42 11.75
C ASP A 152 -1.18 0.93 10.30
N ARG A 153 -0.80 1.73 9.28
CA ARG A 153 -0.73 1.27 7.87
C ARG A 153 0.25 0.12 7.67
N LEU A 154 1.44 0.19 8.26
CA LEU A 154 2.46 -0.86 8.17
C LEU A 154 1.95 -2.18 8.78
N ASN A 155 1.27 -2.11 9.93
CA ASN A 155 0.63 -3.26 10.56
C ASN A 155 -0.43 -3.90 9.64
N LEU A 156 -1.27 -3.09 9.00
CA LEU A 156 -2.29 -3.55 8.04
C LEU A 156 -1.64 -4.23 6.81
N ILE A 157 -0.62 -3.61 6.23
CA ILE A 157 0.18 -4.17 5.11
C ILE A 157 0.81 -5.52 5.49
N GLU A 158 1.28 -5.69 6.74
CA GLU A 158 1.80 -6.97 7.21
C GLU A 158 0.71 -8.03 7.48
N GLU A 159 -0.52 -7.63 7.79
CA GLU A 159 -1.67 -8.53 7.89
C GLU A 159 -2.15 -8.98 6.50
N GLU A 160 -2.30 -8.06 5.56
CA GLU A 160 -2.62 -8.38 4.15
C GLU A 160 -1.55 -9.29 3.52
N LYS A 161 -0.26 -9.02 3.78
CA LYS A 161 0.84 -9.89 3.34
C LYS A 161 0.72 -11.30 3.91
N ARG A 162 0.40 -11.47 5.20
CA ARG A 162 0.21 -12.79 5.82
C ARG A 162 -0.99 -13.54 5.22
N ASN A 163 -2.10 -12.84 4.98
CA ASN A 163 -3.30 -13.41 4.36
C ASN A 163 -3.04 -13.86 2.90
N LEU A 164 -2.25 -13.09 2.13
CA LEU A 164 -1.81 -13.50 0.79
C LEU A 164 -0.78 -14.63 0.81
N GLU A 165 0.12 -14.68 1.80
CA GLU A 165 1.05 -15.80 1.96
C GLU A 165 0.34 -17.11 2.30
N GLN A 166 -0.74 -17.07 3.10
CA GLN A 166 -1.61 -18.23 3.30
C GLN A 166 -2.30 -18.65 1.99
N ARG A 167 -2.99 -17.74 1.29
CA ARG A 167 -3.67 -18.04 0.02
C ARG A 167 -2.72 -18.61 -1.03
N LEU A 168 -1.51 -18.06 -1.15
CA LEU A 168 -0.49 -18.56 -2.07
C LEU A 168 -0.11 -20.01 -1.76
N ASN A 169 0.00 -20.39 -0.48
CA ASN A 169 0.29 -21.76 -0.07
C ASN A 169 -0.89 -22.71 -0.37
N GLU A 170 -2.13 -22.27 -0.14
CA GLU A 170 -3.35 -23.01 -0.49
C GLU A 170 -3.46 -23.24 -2.00
N GLN A 171 -3.20 -22.21 -2.82
CA GLN A 171 -3.21 -22.34 -4.28
C GLN A 171 -2.09 -23.26 -4.80
N GLN A 172 -0.88 -23.19 -4.21
CA GLN A 172 0.17 -24.16 -4.53
C GLN A 172 -0.22 -25.60 -4.17
N GLN A 173 -0.95 -25.80 -3.07
CA GLN A 173 -1.46 -27.14 -2.73
C GLN A 173 -2.49 -27.62 -3.75
N GLN A 174 -3.47 -26.80 -4.11
CA GLN A 174 -4.47 -27.13 -5.14
C GLN A 174 -3.82 -27.45 -6.50
N ILE A 175 -2.74 -26.75 -6.88
CA ILE A 175 -1.97 -27.08 -8.09
C ILE A 175 -1.26 -28.44 -7.96
N ARG A 176 -0.68 -28.78 -6.80
CA ARG A 176 -0.08 -30.11 -6.58
C ARG A 176 -1.12 -31.24 -6.67
N GLU A 177 -2.30 -31.03 -6.12
CA GLU A 177 -3.42 -31.98 -6.17
C GLU A 177 -3.95 -32.16 -7.61
N LEU A 178 -4.13 -31.07 -8.37
CA LEU A 178 -4.50 -31.12 -9.79
C LEU A 178 -3.41 -31.76 -10.66
N GLU A 179 -2.13 -31.57 -10.34
CA GLU A 179 -1.04 -32.27 -11.03
C GLU A 179 -0.99 -33.78 -10.74
N GLN A 180 -1.36 -34.21 -9.53
CA GLN A 180 -1.53 -35.64 -9.26
C GLN A 180 -2.71 -36.19 -10.06
N GLN A 181 -3.87 -35.54 -10.04
CA GLN A 181 -5.04 -35.96 -10.81
C GLN A 181 -4.74 -36.03 -12.32
N ARG A 182 -3.95 -35.09 -12.86
CA ARG A 182 -3.53 -35.15 -14.27
C ARG A 182 -2.61 -36.35 -14.53
N ARG A 183 -1.64 -36.65 -13.66
CA ARG A 183 -0.79 -37.86 -13.78
C ARG A 183 -1.62 -39.13 -13.76
N GLU A 184 -2.57 -39.24 -12.84
CA GLU A 184 -3.49 -40.39 -12.80
C GLU A 184 -4.36 -40.50 -14.06
N ALA A 185 -4.75 -39.38 -14.68
CA ALA A 185 -5.46 -39.38 -15.97
C ALA A 185 -4.54 -39.72 -17.16
N ASP A 186 -3.31 -39.21 -17.17
CA ASP A 186 -2.26 -39.54 -18.14
C ASP A 186 -1.94 -41.07 -18.09
N GLU A 187 -1.79 -41.65 -16.89
CA GLU A 187 -1.58 -43.09 -16.69
C GLU A 187 -2.79 -43.95 -17.11
N ARG A 188 -4.01 -43.52 -16.79
CA ARG A 188 -5.25 -44.22 -17.23
C ARG A 188 -5.39 -44.20 -18.75
N ALA A 189 -5.04 -43.09 -19.41
CA ALA A 189 -5.02 -42.99 -20.86
C ALA A 189 -3.99 -43.96 -21.47
N GLN A 190 -2.75 -43.96 -20.99
CA GLN A 190 -1.70 -44.90 -21.43
C GLN A 190 -2.10 -46.37 -21.23
N GLN A 191 -2.72 -46.72 -20.10
CA GLN A 191 -3.22 -48.08 -19.86
C GLN A 191 -4.38 -48.46 -20.81
N SER A 192 -5.21 -47.49 -21.23
CA SER A 192 -6.28 -47.71 -22.21
C SER A 192 -5.71 -47.87 -23.63
N GLU A 193 -4.71 -47.06 -24.00
CA GLU A 193 -4.00 -47.14 -25.26
C GLU A 193 -3.24 -48.46 -25.40
N GLN A 194 -2.50 -48.88 -24.37
CA GLN A 194 -1.80 -50.17 -24.36
C GLN A 194 -2.78 -51.34 -24.58
N ARG A 195 -3.94 -51.34 -23.91
CA ARG A 195 -4.97 -52.38 -24.09
C ARG A 195 -5.58 -52.35 -25.50
N SER A 196 -5.69 -51.18 -26.12
CA SER A 196 -6.08 -51.05 -27.53
C SER A 196 -5.04 -51.70 -28.44
N ASN A 197 -3.76 -51.35 -28.26
CA ASN A 197 -2.65 -51.88 -29.07
C ASN A 197 -2.48 -53.40 -28.90
N GLU A 198 -2.61 -53.94 -27.68
CA GLU A 198 -2.66 -55.38 -27.43
C GLU A 198 -3.86 -56.05 -28.13
N SER A 199 -5.02 -55.40 -28.19
CA SER A 199 -6.20 -55.92 -28.88
C SER A 199 -6.06 -55.86 -30.41
N ILE A 200 -5.34 -54.88 -30.94
CA ILE A 200 -5.02 -54.78 -32.37
C ILE A 200 -4.07 -55.91 -32.76
N GLN A 201 -2.98 -56.13 -32.03
CA GLN A 201 -2.03 -57.22 -32.29
C GLN A 201 -2.70 -58.60 -32.27
N ARG A 202 -3.65 -58.84 -31.35
CA ARG A 202 -4.43 -60.10 -31.31
C ARG A 202 -5.35 -60.26 -32.53
N ALA A 203 -5.91 -59.18 -33.05
CA ALA A 203 -6.70 -59.20 -34.27
C ALA A 203 -5.84 -59.48 -35.52
N GLU A 204 -4.67 -58.84 -35.62
CA GLU A 204 -3.69 -59.09 -36.69
C GLU A 204 -3.20 -60.55 -36.70
N GLN A 205 -2.95 -61.13 -35.52
CA GLN A 205 -2.61 -62.55 -35.38
C GLN A 205 -3.73 -63.47 -35.88
N ALA A 206 -4.98 -63.21 -35.48
CA ALA A 206 -6.14 -63.98 -35.94
C ALA A 206 -6.39 -63.84 -37.46
N GLU A 207 -6.09 -62.68 -38.05
CA GLU A 207 -6.16 -62.48 -39.50
C GLU A 207 -5.06 -63.24 -40.24
N GLN A 208 -3.83 -63.29 -39.71
CA GLN A 208 -2.76 -64.13 -40.26
C GLN A 208 -3.12 -65.63 -40.22
N GLU A 209 -3.77 -66.11 -39.16
CA GLU A 209 -4.29 -67.49 -39.09
C GLU A 209 -5.42 -67.74 -40.10
N ARG A 210 -6.36 -66.80 -40.25
CA ARG A 210 -7.42 -66.84 -41.28
C ARG A 210 -6.84 -66.95 -42.69
N ASN A 211 -5.77 -66.20 -42.97
CA ASN A 211 -5.12 -66.20 -44.28
C ASN A 211 -4.39 -67.53 -44.56
N ARG A 212 -3.61 -68.07 -43.60
CA ARG A 212 -3.00 -69.42 -43.72
C ARG A 212 -4.04 -70.52 -43.95
N SER A 213 -5.22 -70.41 -43.32
CA SER A 213 -6.32 -71.36 -43.53
C SER A 213 -6.92 -71.26 -44.94
N ASN A 214 -7.00 -70.06 -45.51
CA ASN A 214 -7.42 -69.84 -46.89
C ASN A 214 -6.40 -70.37 -47.92
N GLU A 215 -5.10 -70.23 -47.65
CA GLU A 215 -4.02 -70.81 -48.47
C GLU A 215 -4.14 -72.34 -48.52
N GLN A 216 -4.25 -73.00 -47.37
CA GLN A 216 -4.45 -74.45 -47.27
C GLN A 216 -5.73 -74.92 -48.00
N LYS A 217 -6.83 -74.17 -47.88
CA LYS A 217 -8.08 -74.44 -48.61
C LYS A 217 -7.88 -74.37 -50.14
N THR A 218 -7.01 -73.48 -50.61
CA THR A 218 -6.69 -73.30 -52.03
C THR A 218 -5.86 -74.47 -52.55
N GLU A 219 -4.80 -74.88 -51.85
CA GLU A 219 -4.03 -76.10 -52.20
C GLU A 219 -4.91 -77.36 -52.29
N ILE A 220 -5.84 -77.53 -51.35
CA ILE A 220 -6.75 -78.69 -51.33
C ILE A 220 -7.67 -78.66 -52.57
N GLN A 221 -8.16 -77.49 -52.98
CA GLN A 221 -8.99 -77.35 -54.18
C GLN A 221 -8.20 -77.66 -55.47
N GLU A 222 -6.96 -77.22 -55.58
CA GLU A 222 -6.09 -77.55 -56.73
C GLU A 222 -5.83 -79.06 -56.83
N ARG A 223 -5.56 -79.72 -55.70
CA ARG A 223 -5.38 -81.19 -55.64
C ARG A 223 -6.65 -81.93 -56.08
N MET A 224 -7.84 -81.45 -55.71
CA MET A 224 -9.10 -82.03 -56.19
C MET A 224 -9.29 -81.84 -57.69
N ASN A 225 -9.08 -80.62 -58.21
CA ASN A 225 -9.21 -80.32 -59.64
C ASN A 225 -8.30 -81.23 -60.49
N LYS A 226 -7.04 -81.41 -60.07
CA LYS A 226 -6.08 -82.29 -60.74
C LYS A 226 -6.53 -83.76 -60.77
N SER A 227 -7.14 -84.24 -59.67
CA SER A 227 -7.69 -85.60 -59.61
C SER A 227 -8.92 -85.80 -60.54
N GLU A 228 -9.70 -84.75 -60.80
CA GLU A 228 -10.77 -84.82 -61.81
C GLU A 228 -10.21 -84.84 -63.24
N GLU A 229 -9.14 -84.08 -63.51
CA GLU A 229 -8.46 -84.07 -64.82
C GLU A 229 -7.87 -85.46 -65.15
N GLU A 230 -7.18 -86.08 -64.20
CA GLU A 230 -6.62 -87.45 -64.32
C GLU A 230 -7.73 -88.49 -64.61
N LYS A 231 -8.90 -88.36 -63.98
CA LYS A 231 -10.08 -89.23 -64.23
C LYS A 231 -10.68 -89.02 -65.63
N ARG A 232 -10.63 -87.81 -66.19
CA ARG A 232 -11.07 -87.54 -67.58
C ARG A 232 -10.14 -88.20 -68.59
N ILE A 233 -8.82 -88.10 -68.39
CA ILE A 233 -7.81 -88.70 -69.27
C ILE A 233 -7.99 -90.23 -69.34
N ALA A 234 -8.18 -90.89 -68.18
CA ALA A 234 -8.42 -92.32 -68.12
C ALA A 234 -9.69 -92.78 -68.89
N LEU A 235 -10.77 -91.99 -68.83
CA LEU A 235 -12.02 -92.28 -69.54
C LEU A 235 -11.85 -92.22 -71.07
N ILE A 236 -11.10 -91.24 -71.57
CA ILE A 236 -10.80 -91.10 -73.01
C ILE A 236 -9.94 -92.28 -73.50
N GLN A 237 -8.97 -92.74 -72.70
CA GLN A 237 -8.17 -93.92 -73.03
C GLN A 237 -9.03 -95.20 -73.13
N GLN A 238 -10.03 -95.36 -72.25
CA GLN A 238 -10.98 -96.48 -72.33
C GLN A 238 -11.84 -96.43 -73.60
N GLN A 239 -12.36 -95.26 -73.98
CA GLN A 239 -13.18 -95.13 -75.20
C GLN A 239 -12.38 -95.49 -76.47
N ASN A 240 -11.10 -95.12 -76.52
CA ASN A 240 -10.20 -95.44 -77.63
C ASN A 240 -9.89 -96.95 -77.75
N SER A 241 -9.87 -97.72 -76.65
CA SER A 241 -9.68 -99.18 -76.72
C SER A 241 -10.95 -99.91 -77.15
N GLU A 242 -12.13 -99.47 -76.69
CA GLU A 242 -13.42 -99.99 -77.15
C GLU A 242 -13.71 -99.72 -78.64
N GLN A 243 -13.14 -98.67 -79.23
CA GLN A 243 -13.25 -98.42 -80.68
C GLN A 243 -12.42 -99.44 -81.47
N ARG A 244 -11.14 -99.63 -81.11
CA ARG A 244 -10.24 -100.61 -81.76
C ARG A 244 -10.78 -102.05 -81.71
N PHE A 245 -11.48 -102.41 -80.64
CA PHE A 245 -12.14 -103.71 -80.53
C PHE A 245 -13.22 -103.89 -81.61
N ARG A 246 -14.11 -102.89 -81.79
CA ARG A 246 -15.17 -102.91 -82.81
C ARG A 246 -14.62 -102.92 -84.24
N GLU A 247 -13.54 -102.21 -84.50
CA GLU A 247 -12.82 -102.25 -85.80
C GLU A 247 -12.24 -103.64 -86.09
N THR A 248 -11.81 -104.37 -85.06
CA THR A 248 -11.29 -105.75 -85.18
C THR A 248 -12.42 -106.76 -85.45
N GLU A 249 -13.55 -106.62 -84.75
CA GLU A 249 -14.75 -107.45 -84.91
C GLU A 249 -15.34 -107.36 -86.34
N GLN A 250 -15.36 -106.15 -86.93
CA GLN A 250 -15.83 -105.94 -88.30
C GLN A 250 -14.97 -106.68 -89.34
N ARG A 251 -13.64 -106.71 -89.17
CA ARG A 251 -12.73 -107.43 -90.08
C ARG A 251 -12.96 -108.95 -90.03
N LEU A 252 -13.18 -109.50 -88.84
CA LEU A 252 -13.43 -110.93 -88.66
C LEU A 252 -14.74 -111.39 -89.35
N ASN A 253 -15.78 -110.55 -89.31
CA ASN A 253 -17.03 -110.83 -90.03
C ASN A 253 -16.86 -110.77 -91.56
N GLN A 254 -15.98 -109.91 -92.08
CA GLN A 254 -15.68 -109.86 -93.52
C GLN A 254 -14.93 -111.11 -94.01
N GLU A 255 -13.95 -111.61 -93.24
CA GLU A 255 -13.27 -112.87 -93.56
C GLU A 255 -14.23 -114.06 -93.56
N LYS A 256 -15.17 -114.11 -92.60
CA LYS A 256 -16.20 -115.15 -92.52
C LYS A 256 -17.05 -115.22 -93.80
N GLN A 257 -17.51 -114.06 -94.31
CA GLN A 257 -18.29 -114.01 -95.55
C GLN A 257 -17.49 -114.47 -96.78
N GLN A 258 -16.18 -114.17 -96.85
CA GLN A 258 -15.32 -114.63 -97.95
C GLN A 258 -15.11 -116.15 -97.94
N LEU A 259 -14.98 -116.77 -96.75
CA LEU A 259 -14.91 -118.22 -96.60
C LEU A 259 -16.22 -118.90 -97.02
N GLU A 260 -17.36 -118.34 -96.64
CA GLU A 260 -18.70 -118.84 -96.95
C GLU A 260 -18.98 -118.83 -98.47
N GLN A 261 -18.52 -117.79 -99.18
CA GLN A 261 -18.58 -117.73 -100.65
C GLN A 261 -17.67 -118.77 -101.34
N ARG A 262 -16.45 -119.01 -100.81
CA ARG A 262 -15.55 -120.05 -101.35
C ARG A 262 -16.16 -121.44 -101.23
N LEU A 263 -16.69 -121.78 -100.06
CA LEU A 263 -17.34 -123.07 -99.80
C LEU A 263 -18.50 -123.34 -100.77
N ASN A 264 -19.33 -122.32 -101.04
CA ASN A 264 -20.45 -122.44 -101.96
C ASN A 264 -20.01 -122.61 -103.43
N THR A 265 -18.87 -122.02 -103.80
CA THR A 265 -18.26 -122.16 -105.14
C THR A 265 -17.69 -123.57 -105.36
N GLU A 266 -17.02 -124.12 -104.34
CA GLU A 266 -16.43 -125.47 -104.36
C GLU A 266 -17.51 -126.56 -104.45
N LYS A 267 -18.61 -126.39 -103.71
CA LYS A 267 -19.79 -127.27 -103.76
C LYS A 267 -20.35 -127.43 -105.18
N ASN A 268 -20.56 -126.32 -105.89
CA ASN A 268 -21.12 -126.33 -107.25
C ASN A 268 -20.21 -127.08 -108.26
N ASN A 269 -18.89 -126.98 -108.09
CA ASN A 269 -17.93 -127.68 -108.96
C ASN A 269 -17.92 -129.21 -108.73
N LEU A 270 -18.18 -129.67 -107.50
CA LEU A 270 -18.37 -131.11 -107.21
C LEU A 270 -19.68 -131.64 -107.79
N GLU A 271 -20.76 -130.85 -107.69
CA GLU A 271 -22.09 -131.21 -108.20
C GLU A 271 -22.12 -131.37 -109.73
N GLN A 272 -21.35 -130.57 -110.46
CA GLN A 272 -21.17 -130.76 -111.91
C GLN A 272 -20.41 -132.03 -112.27
N ARG A 273 -19.33 -132.38 -111.54
CA ARG A 273 -18.52 -133.59 -111.83
C ARG A 273 -19.30 -134.88 -111.58
N LEU A 274 -20.17 -134.90 -110.57
CA LEU A 274 -20.99 -136.07 -110.22
C LEU A 274 -22.06 -136.39 -111.29
N ASN A 275 -22.44 -135.40 -112.12
CA ASN A 275 -23.51 -135.55 -113.11
C ASN A 275 -23.04 -136.24 -114.40
N THR A 276 -21.77 -136.05 -114.80
CA THR A 276 -21.19 -136.63 -116.03
C THR A 276 -20.83 -138.11 -115.88
N GLU A 277 -20.48 -138.56 -114.67
CA GLU A 277 -20.00 -139.92 -114.39
C GLU A 277 -21.16 -140.94 -114.26
N LYS A 278 -22.41 -140.46 -114.17
CA LYS A 278 -23.60 -141.24 -113.81
C LYS A 278 -24.43 -141.74 -114.99
N GLN A 279 -24.10 -141.40 -116.24
CA GLN A 279 -24.94 -141.67 -117.41
C GLN A 279 -24.63 -142.96 -118.19
N THR A 280 -23.51 -143.64 -117.92
CA THR A 280 -22.87 -144.49 -118.96
C THR A 280 -22.77 -145.99 -118.65
N LEU A 281 -23.24 -146.49 -117.49
CA LEU A 281 -23.29 -147.94 -117.21
C LEU A 281 -24.15 -148.27 -115.95
N GLU A 282 -25.24 -149.03 -115.99
CA GLU A 282 -26.30 -149.05 -117.02
C GLU A 282 -27.64 -149.56 -116.39
N GLN A 283 -28.55 -150.05 -117.25
CA GLN A 283 -29.76 -150.80 -116.95
C GLN A 283 -29.51 -152.03 -116.03
N ARG A 284 -30.55 -152.48 -115.28
CA ARG A 284 -30.60 -153.64 -114.34
C ARG A 284 -29.89 -153.35 -112.99
N LEU A 285 -30.45 -153.66 -111.81
CA LEU A 285 -31.75 -154.24 -111.42
C LEU A 285 -32.11 -153.86 -109.96
N ASN A 286 -33.41 -153.86 -109.63
CA ASN A 286 -34.03 -153.90 -108.28
C ASN A 286 -33.28 -154.73 -107.21
N THR A 287 -33.37 -154.55 -105.86
CA THR A 287 -34.06 -153.63 -104.89
C THR A 287 -33.55 -153.97 -103.45
N GLU A 288 -33.89 -153.39 -102.27
CA GLU A 288 -34.87 -152.38 -101.79
C GLU A 288 -34.50 -151.77 -100.39
N LYS A 289 -35.22 -150.70 -99.97
CA LYS A 289 -35.70 -150.33 -98.60
C LYS A 289 -34.79 -150.08 -97.37
N ASN A 290 -35.19 -149.00 -96.67
CA ASN A 290 -35.31 -148.79 -95.20
C ASN A 290 -34.05 -148.76 -94.30
N GLN A 291 -33.74 -147.67 -93.57
CA GLN A 291 -34.46 -146.93 -92.50
C GLN A 291 -34.28 -147.48 -91.07
N ALA A 292 -33.43 -146.81 -90.28
CA ALA A 292 -33.34 -146.80 -88.81
C ALA A 292 -32.34 -145.70 -88.36
N LEU A 293 -32.34 -145.10 -87.16
CA LEU A 293 -33.40 -144.85 -86.16
C LEU A 293 -32.92 -143.80 -85.11
N ASN A 294 -33.52 -142.60 -85.10
CA ASN A 294 -33.98 -141.77 -83.96
C ASN A 294 -33.11 -141.47 -82.69
N ASN A 295 -33.26 -140.24 -82.13
CA ASN A 295 -32.90 -139.77 -80.76
C ASN A 295 -31.38 -139.63 -80.40
N LYS A 296 -30.92 -138.84 -79.39
CA LYS A 296 -31.59 -137.94 -78.41
C LYS A 296 -30.68 -136.79 -77.86
N ASN A 297 -31.30 -135.63 -77.58
CA ASN A 297 -31.07 -134.56 -76.59
C ASN A 297 -29.71 -134.29 -75.85
N ILE A 298 -29.30 -133.00 -75.92
CA ILE A 298 -29.04 -132.01 -74.82
C ILE A 298 -28.20 -132.39 -73.57
N ALA A 299 -27.19 -131.54 -73.27
CA ALA A 299 -26.76 -131.16 -71.92
C ALA A 299 -26.11 -129.76 -71.91
N ASP A 300 -26.38 -128.93 -70.89
CA ASP A 300 -25.89 -127.54 -70.73
C ASP A 300 -24.69 -127.41 -69.75
N GLU A 301 -24.02 -126.24 -69.72
CA GLU A 301 -24.01 -125.30 -68.56
C GLU A 301 -22.69 -124.48 -68.34
N ARG A 302 -22.83 -123.15 -68.14
CA ARG A 302 -21.83 -122.13 -67.67
C ARG A 302 -20.58 -121.84 -68.57
N THR A 303 -19.91 -120.68 -68.50
CA THR A 303 -19.86 -119.63 -67.44
C THR A 303 -19.73 -118.17 -67.95
N ARG A 304 -20.49 -117.26 -67.30
CA ARG A 304 -20.37 -115.78 -67.13
C ARG A 304 -19.11 -115.02 -67.61
N VAL A 305 -19.33 -113.81 -68.17
CA VAL A 305 -18.84 -112.48 -67.68
C VAL A 305 -19.84 -111.38 -68.14
N ALA A 306 -19.92 -110.25 -67.40
CA ALA A 306 -20.35 -108.90 -67.85
C ALA A 306 -21.64 -108.26 -67.24
N GLU A 307 -21.82 -108.25 -65.92
CA GLU A 307 -22.89 -107.44 -65.29
C GLU A 307 -22.52 -106.90 -63.88
N ALA A 308 -21.57 -105.94 -63.82
CA ALA A 308 -21.04 -105.42 -62.54
C ALA A 308 -20.53 -103.96 -62.57
N ALA A 309 -20.92 -103.13 -63.55
CA ALA A 309 -20.21 -101.89 -63.89
C ALA A 309 -20.97 -100.55 -63.68
N LYS A 310 -22.18 -100.54 -63.09
CA LYS A 310 -22.98 -99.32 -62.87
C LYS A 310 -23.06 -98.85 -61.41
N ASP A 311 -23.40 -99.74 -60.48
CA ASP A 311 -23.76 -99.39 -59.10
C ASP A 311 -22.67 -98.73 -58.25
N GLN A 312 -21.39 -98.93 -58.60
CA GLN A 312 -20.27 -98.37 -57.84
C GLN A 312 -20.20 -96.83 -57.98
N LYS A 313 -20.32 -96.31 -59.22
CA LYS A 313 -20.23 -94.87 -59.52
C LYS A 313 -21.39 -94.06 -58.91
N GLU A 314 -22.59 -94.63 -58.84
CA GLU A 314 -23.77 -93.99 -58.24
C GLU A 314 -23.61 -93.82 -56.71
N LYS A 315 -23.02 -94.82 -56.04
CA LYS A 315 -22.77 -94.79 -54.59
C LYS A 315 -21.70 -93.77 -54.22
N GLU A 316 -20.58 -93.74 -54.95
CA GLU A 316 -19.52 -92.74 -54.77
C GLU A 316 -20.03 -91.30 -55.00
N LYS A 317 -20.77 -91.07 -56.08
CA LYS A 317 -21.37 -89.76 -56.39
C LYS A 317 -22.33 -89.27 -55.29
N ASN A 318 -23.13 -90.16 -54.72
CA ASN A 318 -24.07 -89.81 -53.64
C ASN A 318 -23.37 -89.64 -52.28
N GLN A 319 -22.25 -90.34 -52.04
CA GLN A 319 -21.40 -90.10 -50.86
C GLN A 319 -20.76 -88.70 -50.93
N ILE A 320 -20.13 -88.37 -52.07
CA ILE A 320 -19.50 -87.06 -52.32
C ILE A 320 -20.53 -85.92 -52.17
N ASN A 321 -21.77 -86.09 -52.66
CA ASN A 321 -22.82 -85.08 -52.49
C ASN A 321 -23.23 -84.88 -51.02
N LYS A 322 -23.28 -85.93 -50.20
CA LYS A 322 -23.54 -85.82 -48.75
C LYS A 322 -22.41 -85.11 -48.02
N GLU A 323 -21.16 -85.48 -48.32
CA GLU A 323 -19.98 -84.84 -47.75
C GLU A 323 -19.89 -83.36 -48.15
N LYS A 324 -20.23 -83.03 -49.40
CA LYS A 324 -20.37 -81.64 -49.88
C LYS A 324 -21.47 -80.86 -49.14
N GLN A 325 -22.62 -81.46 -48.85
CA GLN A 325 -23.66 -80.82 -48.02
C GLN A 325 -23.20 -80.58 -46.57
N ILE A 326 -22.53 -81.56 -45.95
CA ILE A 326 -21.99 -81.43 -44.60
C ILE A 326 -20.90 -80.34 -44.55
N LEU A 327 -20.01 -80.29 -45.55
CA LEU A 327 -19.01 -79.24 -45.69
C LEU A 327 -19.67 -77.86 -45.86
N GLN A 328 -20.70 -77.73 -46.71
CA GLN A 328 -21.42 -76.47 -46.86
C GLN A 328 -22.09 -76.01 -45.56
N GLN A 329 -22.71 -76.92 -44.79
CA GLN A 329 -23.27 -76.60 -43.48
C GLN A 329 -22.19 -76.13 -42.49
N ARG A 330 -21.01 -76.76 -42.49
CA ARG A 330 -19.87 -76.34 -41.65
C ARG A 330 -19.28 -75.00 -42.09
N VAL A 331 -19.25 -74.70 -43.39
CA VAL A 331 -18.87 -73.38 -43.93
C VAL A 331 -19.86 -72.31 -43.47
N ASN A 332 -21.16 -72.50 -43.68
CA ASN A 332 -22.19 -71.54 -43.28
C ASN A 332 -22.16 -71.26 -41.76
N LEU A 333 -21.88 -72.28 -40.93
CA LEU A 333 -21.73 -72.15 -39.47
C LEU A 333 -20.43 -71.42 -39.08
N ALA A 334 -19.32 -71.66 -39.79
CA ALA A 334 -18.07 -70.95 -39.58
C ALA A 334 -18.19 -69.46 -39.95
N GLU A 335 -18.81 -69.16 -41.10
CA GLU A 335 -19.11 -67.79 -41.53
C GLU A 335 -20.02 -67.06 -40.53
N GLN A 336 -21.01 -67.73 -39.94
CA GLN A 336 -21.84 -67.12 -38.91
C GLN A 336 -21.01 -66.77 -37.67
N LYS A 337 -20.19 -67.69 -37.17
CA LYS A 337 -19.30 -67.43 -36.04
C LYS A 337 -18.32 -66.29 -36.32
N VAL A 338 -17.84 -66.16 -37.55
CA VAL A 338 -17.00 -65.03 -37.98
C VAL A 338 -17.79 -63.72 -37.90
N ARG A 339 -19.01 -63.65 -38.42
CA ARG A 339 -19.88 -62.47 -38.30
C ARG A 339 -20.19 -62.10 -36.84
N ASP A 340 -20.47 -63.09 -36.00
CA ASP A 340 -20.76 -62.89 -34.57
C ASP A 340 -19.53 -62.34 -33.82
N LEU A 341 -18.33 -62.82 -34.16
CA LEU A 341 -17.05 -62.32 -33.62
C LEU A 341 -16.70 -60.93 -34.14
N GLU A 342 -16.90 -60.66 -35.43
CA GLU A 342 -16.68 -59.34 -36.05
C GLU A 342 -17.60 -58.27 -35.40
N GLN A 343 -18.87 -58.59 -35.12
CA GLN A 343 -19.78 -57.71 -34.38
C GLN A 343 -19.34 -57.51 -32.91
N SER A 344 -18.92 -58.57 -32.22
CA SER A 344 -18.42 -58.48 -30.84
C SER A 344 -17.17 -57.61 -30.74
N LEU A 345 -16.24 -57.74 -31.69
CA LEU A 345 -15.02 -56.93 -31.77
C LEU A 345 -15.33 -55.46 -32.03
N ASP A 346 -16.27 -55.14 -32.92
CA ASP A 346 -16.67 -53.76 -33.22
C ASP A 346 -17.36 -53.08 -32.02
N VAL A 347 -18.19 -53.81 -31.28
CA VAL A 347 -18.75 -53.34 -30.00
C VAL A 347 -17.66 -53.11 -28.96
N GLN A 348 -16.60 -53.95 -28.92
CA GLN A 348 -15.47 -53.70 -28.03
C GLN A 348 -14.67 -52.46 -28.44
N LYS A 349 -14.35 -52.28 -29.73
CA LYS A 349 -13.67 -51.07 -30.25
C LYS A 349 -14.40 -49.79 -29.84
N ARG A 350 -15.71 -49.69 -30.14
CA ARG A 350 -16.53 -48.53 -29.77
C ARG A 350 -16.56 -48.26 -28.26
N ASN A 351 -16.55 -49.32 -27.44
CA ASN A 351 -16.46 -49.20 -25.98
C ASN A 351 -15.07 -48.74 -25.47
N TYR A 352 -13.97 -49.03 -26.19
CA TYR A 352 -12.64 -48.52 -25.87
C TYR A 352 -12.46 -47.07 -26.35
N GLU A 353 -12.94 -46.73 -27.55
CA GLU A 353 -12.96 -45.36 -28.09
C GLU A 353 -13.70 -44.39 -27.17
N GLN A 354 -14.88 -44.78 -26.67
CA GLN A 354 -15.62 -43.99 -25.68
C GLN A 354 -14.86 -43.80 -24.37
N LYS A 355 -14.15 -44.83 -23.88
CA LYS A 355 -13.35 -44.74 -22.66
C LYS A 355 -12.15 -43.83 -22.84
N LEU A 356 -11.40 -43.99 -23.94
CA LEU A 356 -10.27 -43.14 -24.28
C LEU A 356 -10.70 -41.67 -24.34
N LYS A 357 -11.75 -41.38 -25.12
CA LYS A 357 -12.31 -40.03 -25.22
C LYS A 357 -12.75 -39.47 -23.86
N SER A 358 -13.42 -40.27 -23.02
CA SER A 358 -13.81 -39.81 -21.67
C SER A 358 -12.60 -39.50 -20.76
N SER A 359 -11.45 -40.16 -20.99
CA SER A 359 -10.20 -39.88 -20.30
C SER A 359 -9.52 -38.61 -20.84
N GLU A 360 -9.61 -38.35 -22.14
CA GLU A 360 -9.14 -37.11 -22.78
C GLU A 360 -9.98 -35.89 -22.38
N ASP A 361 -11.32 -36.04 -22.31
CA ASP A 361 -12.24 -35.01 -21.82
C ASP A 361 -11.96 -34.68 -20.32
N GLN A 362 -11.64 -35.69 -19.49
CA GLN A 362 -11.19 -35.46 -18.11
C GLN A 362 -9.82 -34.77 -18.04
N ARG A 363 -8.86 -35.24 -18.83
CA ARG A 363 -7.49 -34.70 -18.91
C ARG A 363 -7.47 -33.22 -19.29
N THR A 364 -8.19 -32.86 -20.37
CA THR A 364 -8.30 -31.48 -20.85
C THR A 364 -9.04 -30.57 -19.88
N LYS A 365 -10.05 -31.08 -19.17
CA LYS A 365 -10.70 -30.35 -18.07
C LYS A 365 -9.73 -30.05 -16.93
N VAL A 366 -9.03 -31.06 -16.40
CA VAL A 366 -8.06 -30.89 -15.29
C VAL A 366 -6.90 -29.98 -15.70
N GLU A 367 -6.42 -30.09 -16.94
CA GLU A 367 -5.40 -29.20 -17.48
C GLU A 367 -5.87 -27.74 -17.55
N LYS A 368 -7.12 -27.49 -17.98
CA LYS A 368 -7.70 -26.15 -17.96
C LYS A 368 -7.82 -25.61 -16.52
N GLU A 369 -8.40 -26.38 -15.61
CA GLU A 369 -8.56 -25.99 -14.20
C GLU A 369 -7.20 -25.68 -13.54
N ARG A 370 -6.16 -26.45 -13.85
CA ARG A 370 -4.77 -26.18 -13.42
C ARG A 370 -4.23 -24.89 -14.02
N ASN A 371 -4.47 -24.62 -15.31
CA ASN A 371 -3.98 -23.41 -15.97
C ASN A 371 -4.69 -22.14 -15.46
N ASP A 372 -6.00 -22.19 -15.25
CA ASP A 372 -6.79 -21.12 -14.62
C ASP A 372 -6.29 -20.84 -13.19
N GLN A 373 -5.88 -21.88 -12.45
CA GLN A 373 -5.31 -21.75 -11.10
C GLN A 373 -3.88 -21.20 -11.09
N ILE A 374 -3.04 -21.54 -12.08
CA ILE A 374 -1.70 -20.98 -12.25
C ILE A 374 -1.76 -19.47 -12.53
N GLU A 375 -2.75 -19.00 -13.28
CA GLU A 375 -2.89 -17.57 -13.56
C GLU A 375 -3.40 -16.78 -12.34
N LYS A 376 -4.29 -17.36 -11.50
CA LYS A 376 -4.60 -16.77 -10.18
C LYS A 376 -3.34 -16.63 -9.31
N LEU A 377 -2.51 -17.67 -9.27
CA LEU A 377 -1.26 -17.66 -8.50
C LEU A 377 -0.27 -16.61 -9.02
N ARG A 378 -0.22 -16.36 -10.34
CA ARG A 378 0.53 -15.23 -10.92
C ARG A 378 0.00 -13.88 -10.46
N ILE A 379 -1.33 -13.68 -10.48
CA ILE A 379 -1.97 -12.44 -10.04
C ILE A 379 -1.67 -12.18 -8.55
N GLU A 380 -1.77 -13.19 -7.69
CA GLU A 380 -1.46 -13.06 -6.26
C GLU A 380 0.05 -12.86 -6.01
N GLN A 381 0.94 -13.45 -6.82
CA GLN A 381 2.37 -13.13 -6.78
C GLN A 381 2.67 -11.69 -7.20
N GLN A 382 1.98 -11.15 -8.23
CA GLN A 382 2.11 -9.74 -8.62
C GLN A 382 1.59 -8.79 -7.53
N GLN A 383 0.48 -9.14 -6.87
CA GLN A 383 -0.01 -8.40 -5.70
C GLN A 383 1.02 -8.42 -4.56
N LYS A 384 1.61 -9.58 -4.26
CA LYS A 384 2.68 -9.69 -3.25
C LYS A 384 3.91 -8.84 -3.57
N ILE A 385 4.29 -8.70 -4.85
CA ILE A 385 5.39 -7.81 -5.26
C ILE A 385 5.01 -6.35 -4.95
N LYS A 386 3.85 -5.87 -5.39
CA LYS A 386 3.37 -4.49 -5.14
C LYS A 386 3.32 -4.15 -3.65
N ILE A 387 2.75 -5.04 -2.84
CA ILE A 387 2.66 -4.89 -1.37
C ILE A 387 4.07 -4.80 -0.73
N ASN A 388 5.06 -5.48 -1.31
CA ASN A 388 6.44 -5.42 -0.82
C ASN A 388 7.21 -4.17 -1.32
N GLU A 389 6.81 -3.59 -2.46
CA GLU A 389 7.27 -2.27 -2.94
C GLU A 389 6.64 -1.14 -2.10
N GLU A 390 5.33 -1.20 -1.85
CA GLU A 390 4.58 -0.29 -0.97
C GLU A 390 5.14 -0.31 0.45
N LYS A 391 5.38 -1.51 1.03
CA LYS A 391 6.07 -1.64 2.32
C LYS A 391 7.44 -0.95 2.30
N SER A 392 8.26 -1.19 1.27
CA SER A 392 9.59 -0.57 1.16
C SER A 392 9.52 0.96 1.06
N ASN A 393 8.45 1.52 0.51
CA ASN A 393 8.26 2.98 0.44
C ASN A 393 7.80 3.55 1.79
N VAL A 394 6.83 2.91 2.46
CA VAL A 394 6.41 3.29 3.83
C VAL A 394 7.57 3.19 4.83
N GLU A 395 8.46 2.20 4.69
CA GLU A 395 9.67 2.09 5.51
C GLU A 395 10.66 3.24 5.30
N LYS A 396 10.77 3.80 4.08
CA LYS A 396 11.59 5.00 3.80
C LYS A 396 10.95 6.24 4.38
N GLU A 397 9.67 6.49 4.09
CA GLU A 397 8.94 7.66 4.62
C GLU A 397 8.97 7.70 6.15
N LYS A 398 8.81 6.54 6.81
CA LYS A 398 8.91 6.40 8.27
C LYS A 398 10.30 6.73 8.79
N LYS A 399 11.37 6.35 8.07
CA LYS A 399 12.75 6.71 8.42
C LYS A 399 12.98 8.21 8.26
N ASP A 400 12.55 8.79 7.14
CA ASP A 400 12.73 10.22 6.87
C ASP A 400 11.96 11.08 7.90
N LEU A 401 10.79 10.63 8.36
CA LEU A 401 10.05 11.21 9.49
C LEU A 401 10.78 11.05 10.83
N ASP A 402 11.41 9.91 11.11
CA ASP A 402 12.18 9.70 12.33
C ASP A 402 13.47 10.56 12.37
N ASP A 403 14.17 10.70 11.24
CA ASP A 403 15.34 11.57 11.12
C ASP A 403 14.94 13.05 11.33
N GLN A 404 13.84 13.50 10.71
CA GLN A 404 13.27 14.84 10.95
C GLN A 404 12.80 15.06 12.40
N LEU A 405 12.19 14.06 13.02
CA LEU A 405 11.71 14.15 14.40
C LEU A 405 12.88 14.21 15.40
N ASN A 406 14.04 13.69 15.03
CA ASN A 406 15.26 13.78 15.84
C ASN A 406 15.95 15.15 15.69
N SER A 407 16.07 15.73 14.50
CA SER A 407 16.63 17.11 14.36
C SER A 407 15.81 18.13 15.17
N VAL A 408 14.48 18.07 15.10
CA VAL A 408 13.58 18.94 15.89
C VAL A 408 13.70 18.69 17.40
N LYS A 409 14.16 17.51 17.86
CA LYS A 409 14.47 17.28 19.28
C LYS A 409 15.82 17.87 19.68
N GLU A 410 16.81 17.80 18.81
CA GLU A 410 18.16 18.33 19.04
C GLU A 410 18.14 19.87 19.05
N GLU A 411 17.54 20.51 18.04
CA GLU A 411 17.32 21.96 17.97
C GLU A 411 16.62 22.48 19.25
N ASN A 412 15.59 21.76 19.72
CA ASN A 412 14.87 22.11 20.94
C ASN A 412 15.69 21.91 22.23
N LEU A 413 16.65 20.98 22.23
CA LEU A 413 17.55 20.76 23.36
C LEU A 413 18.62 21.85 23.40
N GLU A 414 19.20 22.22 22.25
CA GLU A 414 20.14 23.34 22.13
C GLU A 414 19.48 24.67 22.54
N LEU A 415 18.28 24.97 22.02
CA LEU A 415 17.53 26.17 22.38
C LEU A 415 17.26 26.26 23.89
N LYS A 416 16.86 25.14 24.51
CA LYS A 416 16.63 25.05 25.96
C LYS A 416 17.91 25.27 26.77
N ASN A 417 19.05 24.80 26.28
CA ASN A 417 20.36 25.02 26.91
C ASN A 417 20.82 26.48 26.78
N THR A 418 20.67 27.11 25.61
CA THR A 418 21.00 28.53 25.39
C THR A 418 20.18 29.44 26.30
N CYS A 419 18.86 29.24 26.36
CA CYS A 419 17.99 29.98 27.28
C CYS A 419 18.45 29.83 28.75
N LYS A 420 18.79 28.61 29.19
CA LYS A 420 19.31 28.34 30.54
C LYS A 420 20.61 29.10 30.84
N ILE A 421 21.54 29.19 29.89
CA ILE A 421 22.79 29.96 30.04
C ILE A 421 22.47 31.45 30.18
N CYS A 422 21.63 32.00 29.31
CA CYS A 422 21.24 33.42 29.39
C CYS A 422 20.53 33.75 30.72
N CYS A 423 19.73 32.83 31.27
CA CYS A 423 19.13 32.96 32.61
C CYS A 423 20.17 32.94 33.73
N GLN A 424 21.23 32.14 33.63
CA GLN A 424 22.33 32.16 34.59
C GLN A 424 23.06 33.51 34.55
N ILE A 425 23.38 34.02 33.35
CA ILE A 425 24.02 35.32 33.17
C ILE A 425 23.18 36.45 33.77
N GLY A 426 21.87 36.49 33.48
CA GLY A 426 20.95 37.50 34.04
C GLY A 426 20.94 37.51 35.57
N ASN A 427 20.87 36.34 36.21
CA ASN A 427 20.93 36.21 37.66
C ASN A 427 22.29 36.64 38.24
N GLU A 428 23.40 36.34 37.57
CA GLU A 428 24.74 36.74 38.02
C GLU A 428 24.97 38.26 37.94
N LEU A 429 24.38 38.95 36.96
CA LEU A 429 24.38 40.42 36.90
C LEU A 429 23.62 41.08 38.07
N ILE A 430 22.66 40.37 38.69
CA ILE A 430 21.84 40.86 39.83
C ILE A 430 22.53 40.61 41.20
N GLN A 431 23.52 39.72 41.28
CA GLN A 431 24.19 39.39 42.56
C GLN A 431 24.82 40.62 43.26
N ALA A 432 24.87 40.59 44.59
CA ALA A 432 25.42 41.68 45.40
C ALA A 432 26.88 42.03 45.00
N ASP A 433 27.19 43.32 44.92
CA ASP A 433 28.49 43.80 44.42
C ASP A 433 29.61 43.58 45.44
N ASN A 434 30.67 42.89 44.99
CA ASN A 434 31.98 42.85 45.63
C ASN A 434 33.05 42.79 44.54
N GLU A 435 34.33 43.03 44.87
CA GLU A 435 35.39 43.19 43.88
C GLU A 435 35.58 41.99 42.94
N ALA A 436 35.45 40.76 43.45
CA ALA A 436 35.53 39.54 42.64
C ALA A 436 34.30 39.35 41.74
N ILE A 437 33.10 39.57 42.29
CA ILE A 437 31.84 39.54 41.52
C ILE A 437 31.84 40.62 40.44
N ARG A 438 32.40 41.82 40.71
CA ARG A 438 32.45 42.92 39.76
C ARG A 438 33.29 42.58 38.53
N LYS A 439 34.47 41.98 38.71
CA LYS A 439 35.29 41.47 37.60
C LYS A 439 34.52 40.43 36.77
N LYS A 440 33.80 39.51 37.43
CA LYS A 440 32.96 38.53 36.73
C LYS A 440 31.83 39.21 35.93
N LYS A 441 31.18 40.24 36.47
CA LYS A 441 30.15 41.00 35.74
C LYS A 441 30.72 41.73 34.51
N GLU A 442 31.96 42.19 34.56
CA GLU A 442 32.64 42.76 33.39
C GLU A 442 32.84 41.70 32.31
N GLU A 443 33.39 40.53 32.66
CA GLU A 443 33.58 39.39 31.75
C GLU A 443 32.25 38.91 31.13
N LEU A 444 31.17 38.85 31.92
CA LEU A 444 29.83 38.52 31.43
C LEU A 444 29.26 39.57 30.46
N ILE A 445 29.52 40.86 30.70
CA ILE A 445 29.02 41.93 29.82
C ILE A 445 29.80 41.95 28.51
N ASP A 446 31.10 41.68 28.51
CA ASP A 446 31.86 41.57 27.26
C ASP A 446 31.39 40.37 26.41
N ILE A 447 31.01 39.24 27.04
CA ILE A 447 30.32 38.12 26.35
C ILE A 447 28.99 38.60 25.73
N ILE A 448 28.15 39.31 26.49
CA ILE A 448 26.89 39.88 25.97
C ILE A 448 27.13 40.86 24.81
N VAL A 449 28.19 41.69 24.87
CA VAL A 449 28.56 42.64 23.79
C VAL A 449 28.85 41.90 22.49
N ILE A 450 29.57 40.76 22.57
CA ILE A 450 29.91 39.91 21.43
C ILE A 450 28.63 39.27 20.87
N SER A 451 27.86 38.57 21.70
CA SER A 451 26.60 37.94 21.28
C SER A 451 25.64 38.92 20.61
N LEU A 452 25.48 40.14 21.16
CA LEU A 452 24.59 41.17 20.61
C LEU A 452 25.03 41.73 19.25
N ASN A 453 26.30 41.59 18.85
CA ASN A 453 26.73 41.96 17.49
C ASN A 453 26.13 40.98 16.48
N GLU A 454 26.31 39.69 16.74
CA GLU A 454 26.01 38.57 15.82
C GLU A 454 24.53 38.15 15.88
N ALA A 455 23.88 38.28 17.03
CA ALA A 455 22.49 37.88 17.30
C ALA A 455 21.46 38.43 16.30
N GLU A 456 20.50 37.59 15.91
CA GLU A 456 19.30 38.04 15.20
C GLU A 456 18.27 38.65 16.17
N ILE A 457 17.19 39.23 15.62
CA ILE A 457 16.12 39.85 16.43
C ILE A 457 15.48 38.82 17.39
N LEU A 458 15.37 37.56 16.99
CA LEU A 458 14.79 36.48 17.80
C LEU A 458 15.65 36.15 19.03
N ASP A 459 16.98 36.17 18.89
CA ASP A 459 17.91 35.92 19.99
C ASP A 459 17.93 37.09 20.98
N VAL A 460 17.79 38.31 20.47
CA VAL A 460 17.62 39.51 21.30
C VAL A 460 16.34 39.42 22.14
N ASP A 461 15.22 38.92 21.61
CA ASP A 461 14.01 38.69 22.43
C ASP A 461 14.24 37.68 23.54
N ARG A 462 14.86 36.54 23.21
CA ARG A 462 15.21 35.48 24.16
C ARG A 462 16.10 36.01 25.29
N MET A 463 17.15 36.77 24.96
CA MET A 463 18.04 37.41 25.94
C MET A 463 17.32 38.44 26.84
N ILE A 464 16.30 39.14 26.34
CA ILE A 464 15.47 40.04 27.15
C ILE A 464 14.53 39.22 28.06
N GLY A 465 14.02 38.08 27.58
CA GLY A 465 13.22 37.13 28.37
C GLY A 465 13.98 36.50 29.53
N THR A 466 15.29 36.29 29.40
CA THR A 466 16.11 35.56 30.38
C THR A 466 16.63 36.43 31.54
N GLY A 467 16.13 37.65 31.73
CA GLY A 467 16.53 38.50 32.87
C GLY A 467 17.81 39.33 32.68
N ILE A 468 18.47 39.28 31.52
CA ILE A 468 19.73 40.01 31.28
C ILE A 468 19.51 41.54 31.35
N VAL A 469 18.41 42.03 30.78
CA VAL A 469 18.02 43.45 30.86
C VAL A 469 17.82 43.90 32.30
N GLN A 470 17.14 43.09 33.12
CA GLN A 470 16.90 43.34 34.54
C GLN A 470 18.23 43.39 35.31
N GLY A 471 19.22 42.57 34.93
CA GLY A 471 20.60 42.67 35.40
C GLY A 471 21.28 44.01 35.08
N PHE A 472 21.19 44.49 33.84
CA PHE A 472 21.70 45.82 33.48
C PHE A 472 20.99 46.94 34.24
N LEU A 473 19.66 46.90 34.37
CA LEU A 473 18.88 47.89 35.12
C LEU A 473 19.26 47.89 36.61
N HIS A 474 19.47 46.71 37.21
CA HIS A 474 19.95 46.58 38.58
C HIS A 474 21.33 47.24 38.76
N ILE A 475 22.27 47.01 37.83
CA ILE A 475 23.58 47.67 37.83
C ILE A 475 23.42 49.19 37.71
N PHE A 476 22.62 49.66 36.75
CA PHE A 476 22.41 51.10 36.52
C PHE A 476 21.74 51.84 37.67
N ILE A 477 20.90 51.17 38.47
CA ILE A 477 20.29 51.74 39.69
C ILE A 477 21.31 51.75 40.84
N ASN A 478 21.95 50.62 41.12
CA ASN A 478 22.66 50.41 42.38
C ASN A 478 24.15 50.79 42.34
N PHE A 479 24.83 50.73 41.19
CA PHE A 479 26.27 50.98 41.15
C PHE A 479 26.59 52.48 41.29
N PRO A 480 27.63 52.86 42.06
CA PRO A 480 28.24 54.19 41.98
C PRO A 480 28.63 54.56 40.55
N PHE A 481 28.42 55.81 40.14
CA PHE A 481 28.68 56.26 38.76
C PHE A 481 30.10 55.94 38.27
N SER A 482 31.11 56.07 39.13
CA SER A 482 32.51 55.74 38.82
C SER A 482 32.78 54.28 38.44
N LEU A 483 31.82 53.38 38.67
CA LEU A 483 31.91 51.95 38.37
C LEU A 483 31.01 51.52 37.20
N ILE A 484 30.24 52.45 36.59
CA ILE A 484 29.42 52.17 35.41
C ILE A 484 30.29 52.40 34.17
N LYS A 485 30.69 51.31 33.51
CA LYS A 485 31.48 51.37 32.27
C LYS A 485 30.57 51.63 31.07
N ARG A 486 31.10 52.29 30.03
CA ARG A 486 30.36 52.54 28.78
C ARG A 486 29.93 51.24 28.08
N SER A 487 30.72 50.16 28.17
CA SER A 487 30.31 48.86 27.63
C SER A 487 28.95 48.40 28.19
N TYR A 488 28.62 48.75 29.43
CA TYR A 488 27.34 48.41 30.05
C TYR A 488 26.19 49.18 29.38
N THR A 489 26.32 50.50 29.24
CA THR A 489 25.29 51.35 28.63
C THR A 489 25.14 51.12 27.13
N GLN A 490 26.25 50.87 26.43
CA GLN A 490 26.26 50.50 25.02
C GLN A 490 25.59 49.14 24.77
N SER A 491 25.76 48.16 25.68
CA SER A 491 25.05 46.88 25.63
C SER A 491 23.54 47.08 25.74
N PHE A 492 23.09 47.85 26.73
CA PHE A 492 21.67 48.17 26.89
C PHE A 492 21.12 48.90 25.67
N PHE A 493 21.86 49.87 25.13
CA PHE A 493 21.45 50.60 23.93
C PHE A 493 21.23 49.66 22.72
N LYS A 494 22.06 48.61 22.53
CA LYS A 494 21.85 47.59 21.48
C LYS A 494 20.53 46.82 21.65
N PHE A 495 20.14 46.44 22.88
CA PHE A 495 18.82 45.85 23.13
C PHE A 495 17.67 46.78 22.69
N THR A 496 17.83 48.10 22.83
CA THR A 496 16.85 49.09 22.36
C THR A 496 16.86 49.35 20.84
N LEU A 497 17.79 48.76 20.08
CA LEU A 497 17.88 48.89 18.62
C LEU A 497 17.30 47.68 17.87
N LYS A 498 17.56 46.44 18.35
CA LYS A 498 17.12 45.18 17.72
C LYS A 498 15.76 44.70 18.29
N VAL A 499 14.79 45.61 18.45
CA VAL A 499 13.46 45.34 19.04
C VAL A 499 12.38 45.18 17.98
N ASN A 500 11.50 44.20 18.17
CA ASN A 500 10.21 44.07 17.49
C ASN A 500 9.05 44.35 18.49
N ASN A 501 7.78 44.19 18.07
CA ASN A 501 6.61 44.50 18.89
C ASN A 501 6.51 43.68 20.20
N SER A 502 6.74 42.35 20.16
CA SER A 502 6.70 41.53 21.38
C SER A 502 7.88 41.85 22.30
N THR A 503 9.06 42.01 21.72
CA THR A 503 10.31 42.36 22.43
C THR A 503 10.25 43.75 23.07
N GLN A 504 9.60 44.71 22.41
CA GLN A 504 9.39 46.05 22.94
C GLN A 504 8.48 46.00 24.18
N TRP A 505 7.37 45.26 24.14
CA TRP A 505 6.46 45.13 25.29
C TRP A 505 7.16 44.45 26.47
N ARG A 506 7.96 43.42 26.19
CA ARG A 506 8.82 42.72 27.16
C ARG A 506 9.85 43.68 27.80
N LEU A 507 10.55 44.48 26.97
CA LEU A 507 11.52 45.48 27.40
C LEU A 507 10.88 46.60 28.23
N PHE A 508 9.75 47.17 27.79
CA PHE A 508 9.00 48.21 28.51
C PHE A 508 8.60 47.73 29.91
N SER A 509 8.10 46.50 30.01
CA SER A 509 7.67 45.88 31.26
C SER A 509 8.82 45.53 32.24
N THR A 510 10.09 45.69 31.82
CA THR A 510 11.23 45.70 32.77
C THR A 510 11.34 46.99 33.58
N HIS A 511 10.47 47.98 33.34
CA HIS A 511 10.46 49.31 33.96
C HIS A 511 11.81 50.04 33.81
N PRO A 512 12.29 50.29 32.57
CA PRO A 512 13.67 50.74 32.34
C PRO A 512 13.94 52.20 32.71
N TYR A 513 12.90 53.06 32.77
CA TYR A 513 13.08 54.51 32.90
C TYR A 513 13.82 54.98 34.16
N PRO A 514 13.53 54.52 35.41
CA PRO A 514 14.24 55.00 36.60
C PRO A 514 15.76 54.80 36.52
N ALA A 515 16.20 53.68 35.95
CA ALA A 515 17.60 53.35 35.74
C ALA A 515 18.25 54.25 34.68
N LEU A 516 17.62 54.39 33.52
CA LEU A 516 18.14 55.21 32.42
C LEU A 516 18.14 56.71 32.77
N LEU A 517 17.13 57.20 33.49
CA LEU A 517 17.03 58.57 33.97
C LEU A 517 18.14 58.93 34.97
N ARG A 518 18.58 57.98 35.81
CA ARG A 518 19.74 58.15 36.71
C ARG A 518 21.04 58.39 35.92
N LEU A 519 21.24 57.68 34.81
CA LEU A 519 22.44 57.79 33.98
C LEU A 519 22.58 59.14 33.25
N LEU A 520 21.49 59.90 33.07
CA LEU A 520 21.55 61.20 32.37
C LEU A 520 22.43 62.23 33.10
N SER A 521 22.55 62.11 34.43
CA SER A 521 23.43 62.94 35.27
C SER A 521 24.91 62.56 35.17
N HIS A 522 25.25 61.42 34.55
CA HIS A 522 26.62 60.90 34.50
C HIS A 522 27.60 61.88 33.82
N THR A 523 28.83 62.00 34.34
CA THR A 523 29.83 62.99 33.90
C THR A 523 30.39 62.70 32.51
N ASN A 524 30.70 61.43 32.21
CA ASN A 524 31.00 61.00 30.83
C ASN A 524 29.75 61.17 29.96
N SER A 525 29.86 61.99 28.92
CA SER A 525 28.79 62.35 27.99
C SER A 525 28.40 61.23 27.02
N GLU A 526 29.24 60.21 26.85
CA GLU A 526 28.91 59.01 26.08
C GLU A 526 27.95 58.10 26.85
N ILE A 527 28.20 57.88 28.16
CA ILE A 527 27.30 57.10 29.04
C ILE A 527 25.92 57.77 29.16
N ALA A 528 25.88 59.09 29.33
CA ALA A 528 24.63 59.85 29.29
C ALA A 528 23.99 59.85 27.88
N GLY A 529 24.81 59.72 26.83
CA GLY A 529 24.39 59.61 25.43
C GLY A 529 23.71 58.27 25.12
N ASP A 530 24.34 57.15 25.47
CA ASP A 530 23.77 55.80 25.38
C ASP A 530 22.44 55.70 26.14
N ALA A 531 22.37 56.30 27.34
CA ALA A 531 21.15 56.35 28.15
C ALA A 531 20.01 57.16 27.51
N ILE A 532 20.27 58.39 27.04
CA ILE A 532 19.21 59.18 26.36
C ILE A 532 18.86 58.60 24.99
N GLY A 533 19.79 57.91 24.31
CA GLY A 533 19.52 57.12 23.12
C GLY A 533 18.60 55.94 23.40
N SER A 534 18.80 55.24 24.52
CA SER A 534 17.95 54.13 24.96
C SER A 534 16.53 54.60 25.26
N ILE A 535 16.39 55.71 26.01
CA ILE A 535 15.09 56.36 26.27
C ILE A 535 14.42 56.78 24.94
N PHE A 536 15.16 57.44 24.05
CA PHE A 536 14.68 57.89 22.75
C PHE A 536 14.12 56.73 21.92
N ASN A 537 14.82 55.60 21.87
CA ASN A 537 14.39 54.43 21.11
C ASN A 537 13.07 53.85 21.66
N ILE A 538 12.97 53.66 22.98
CA ILE A 538 11.75 53.13 23.63
C ILE A 538 10.54 54.04 23.31
N LEU A 539 10.69 55.37 23.50
CA LEU A 539 9.66 56.36 23.17
C LEU A 539 9.28 56.38 21.68
N LEU A 540 10.24 56.17 20.78
CA LEU A 540 10.00 56.16 19.33
C LEU A 540 9.10 55.00 18.89
N PHE A 541 9.20 53.86 19.56
CA PHE A 541 8.33 52.71 19.28
C PHE A 541 6.95 52.82 19.95
N SER A 542 6.85 53.38 21.17
CA SER A 542 5.54 53.58 21.84
C SER A 542 4.55 54.37 20.97
N LEU A 543 5.05 55.37 20.23
CA LEU A 543 4.26 56.19 19.31
C LEU A 543 3.70 55.45 18.08
N GLN A 544 4.12 54.20 17.84
CA GLN A 544 3.64 53.36 16.74
C GLN A 544 2.51 52.42 17.19
N ILE A 545 2.29 52.29 18.50
CA ILE A 545 1.26 51.42 19.08
C ILE A 545 -0.08 52.19 19.14
N PRO A 546 -1.21 51.60 18.71
CA PRO A 546 -2.52 52.20 18.91
C PRO A 546 -2.84 52.41 20.40
N LYS A 547 -3.37 53.59 20.78
CA LYS A 547 -3.73 53.96 22.17
C LYS A 547 -4.75 53.01 22.83
N SER A 548 -5.38 52.11 22.09
CA SER A 548 -6.32 51.09 22.61
C SER A 548 -5.67 49.95 23.40
N THR A 549 -4.33 49.86 23.45
CA THR A 549 -3.61 48.77 24.14
C THR A 549 -3.53 48.91 25.66
N GLY A 550 -3.91 50.07 26.23
CA GLY A 550 -3.96 50.25 27.68
C GLY A 550 -2.58 50.33 28.37
N LEU A 551 -1.50 50.61 27.64
CA LEU A 551 -0.28 51.13 28.26
C LEU A 551 -0.60 52.50 28.90
N HIS A 552 0.00 52.78 30.05
CA HIS A 552 0.11 54.16 30.53
C HIS A 552 0.91 54.98 29.50
N ASP A 553 0.48 56.23 29.23
CA ASP A 553 1.25 57.12 28.36
C ASP A 553 2.65 57.33 29.01
N ASP A 554 3.73 57.18 28.24
CA ASP A 554 5.13 57.29 28.72
C ASP A 554 5.41 58.60 29.49
N PHE A 555 4.62 59.64 29.20
CA PHE A 555 4.61 60.91 29.90
C PHE A 555 4.48 60.74 31.42
N ASP A 556 3.49 59.96 31.89
CA ASP A 556 3.19 59.81 33.32
C ASP A 556 4.32 59.08 34.05
N ILE A 557 4.75 57.93 33.53
CA ILE A 557 5.82 57.10 34.14
C ILE A 557 7.14 57.89 34.23
N ILE A 558 7.46 58.66 33.19
CA ILE A 558 8.67 59.50 33.19
C ILE A 558 8.50 60.70 34.11
N GLN A 559 7.30 61.28 34.21
CA GLN A 559 7.02 62.42 35.10
C GLN A 559 7.04 62.02 36.59
N GLU A 560 6.49 60.86 36.97
CA GLU A 560 6.60 60.29 38.32
C GLU A 560 8.06 60.16 38.77
N CYS A 561 8.96 59.82 37.83
CA CYS A 561 10.38 59.66 38.07
C CYS A 561 11.19 60.98 38.01
N ASP A 562 10.55 62.16 37.97
CA ASP A 562 11.19 63.47 37.70
C ASP A 562 12.00 63.49 36.37
N GLY A 563 11.64 62.61 35.44
CA GLY A 563 12.40 62.33 34.23
C GLY A 563 12.42 63.47 33.23
N ILE A 564 11.32 64.23 33.11
CA ILE A 564 11.24 65.39 32.22
C ILE A 564 12.29 66.44 32.62
N ASN A 565 12.42 66.74 33.91
CA ASN A 565 13.44 67.67 34.41
C ASN A 565 14.87 67.14 34.24
N LYS A 566 15.09 65.83 34.44
CA LYS A 566 16.40 65.18 34.21
C LYS A 566 16.82 65.22 32.74
N ILE A 567 15.89 64.97 31.81
CA ILE A 567 16.14 65.11 30.36
C ILE A 567 16.41 66.59 30.01
N PHE A 568 15.65 67.54 30.56
CA PHE A 568 15.89 68.97 30.31
C PHE A 568 17.20 69.47 30.94
N ALA A 569 17.64 68.90 32.07
CA ALA A 569 18.95 69.16 32.66
C ALA A 569 20.09 68.66 31.75
N LEU A 570 19.97 67.46 31.17
CA LEU A 570 20.92 66.96 30.17
C LEU A 570 20.96 67.84 28.91
N PHE A 571 19.80 68.26 28.40
CA PHE A 571 19.71 69.21 27.29
C PHE A 571 20.47 70.51 27.60
N LYS A 572 20.18 71.15 28.75
CA LYS A 572 20.84 72.39 29.20
C LYS A 572 22.35 72.22 29.42
N ARG A 573 22.80 71.02 29.82
CA ARG A 573 24.22 70.69 30.00
C ARG A 573 25.02 70.68 28.70
N ASN A 574 24.37 70.46 27.54
CA ASN A 574 24.98 70.59 26.20
C ASN A 574 26.30 69.80 26.01
N ALA A 575 26.47 68.67 26.70
CA ALA A 575 27.76 67.96 26.78
C ALA A 575 28.16 67.20 25.51
N SER A 576 27.22 66.95 24.60
CA SER A 576 27.46 66.49 23.23
C SER A 576 26.26 66.83 22.34
N LYS A 577 26.47 67.06 21.04
CA LYS A 577 25.38 67.28 20.07
C LYS A 577 24.35 66.15 20.14
N TYR A 578 24.81 64.90 20.08
CA TYR A 578 23.95 63.71 20.15
C TYR A 578 23.07 63.69 21.40
N SER A 579 23.63 63.91 22.60
CA SER A 579 22.84 63.86 23.84
C SER A 579 21.83 65.01 23.94
N ARG A 580 22.20 66.22 23.49
CA ARG A 580 21.30 67.38 23.46
C ARG A 580 20.16 67.21 22.45
N ASP A 581 20.47 66.78 21.22
CA ASP A 581 19.47 66.56 20.17
C ASP A 581 18.49 65.46 20.58
N ARG A 582 19.00 64.33 21.09
CA ARG A 582 18.16 63.24 21.63
C ARG A 582 17.30 63.73 22.80
N ALA A 583 17.85 64.51 23.73
CA ALA A 583 17.06 65.05 24.85
C ALA A 583 15.92 65.98 24.39
N ALA A 584 16.18 66.87 23.41
CA ALA A 584 15.13 67.71 22.82
C ALA A 584 14.06 66.89 22.10
N LEU A 585 14.46 65.87 21.33
CA LEU A 585 13.53 64.96 20.68
C LEU A 585 12.67 64.21 21.71
N CYS A 586 13.26 63.67 22.79
CA CYS A 586 12.52 62.99 23.87
C CYS A 586 11.46 63.90 24.51
N ILE A 587 11.82 65.12 24.95
CA ILE A 587 10.86 66.08 25.52
C ILE A 587 9.72 66.35 24.55
N SER A 588 10.02 66.52 23.25
CA SER A 588 9.00 66.74 22.23
C SER A 588 8.17 65.50 21.83
N MET A 589 8.57 64.28 22.24
CA MET A 589 7.70 63.10 22.17
C MET A 589 6.70 63.12 23.34
N LEU A 590 7.21 63.37 24.55
CA LEU A 590 6.43 63.37 25.79
C LEU A 590 5.36 64.46 25.76
N PHE A 591 5.73 65.68 25.37
CA PHE A 591 4.78 66.79 25.21
C PHE A 591 4.02 66.77 23.88
N LYS A 592 3.98 65.65 23.14
CA LYS A 592 3.05 65.52 22.01
C LYS A 592 1.62 65.79 22.52
N ASN A 593 0.94 66.77 21.91
CA ASN A 593 -0.41 67.23 22.23
C ASN A 593 -0.59 67.87 23.64
N HIS A 594 0.47 68.00 24.44
CA HIS A 594 0.43 68.59 25.79
C HIS A 594 1.13 69.96 25.82
N GLU A 595 0.72 70.87 26.71
CA GLU A 595 1.45 72.14 26.89
C GLU A 595 2.77 71.92 27.63
N ILE A 596 3.88 72.43 27.09
CA ILE A 596 5.14 72.54 27.83
C ILE A 596 5.00 73.71 28.81
N ASN A 597 4.48 73.46 30.01
CA ASN A 597 4.13 74.51 30.98
C ASN A 597 5.32 75.39 31.44
N ASP A 598 6.53 74.82 31.52
CA ASP A 598 7.75 75.60 31.77
C ASP A 598 8.09 76.43 30.53
N TYR A 599 7.90 77.75 30.62
CA TYR A 599 8.20 78.72 29.56
C TYR A 599 9.65 78.65 29.05
N THR A 600 10.61 78.40 29.95
CA THR A 600 12.03 78.31 29.62
C THR A 600 12.32 77.02 28.83
N MET A 601 11.71 75.91 29.25
CA MET A 601 11.77 74.64 28.52
C MET A 601 11.11 74.78 27.14
N ARG A 602 9.89 75.33 27.08
CA ARG A 602 9.13 75.55 25.85
C ARG A 602 9.93 76.36 24.84
N LEU A 603 10.45 77.52 25.25
CA LEU A 603 11.28 78.40 24.42
C LEU A 603 12.56 77.71 23.93
N GLN A 604 13.33 77.08 24.82
CA GLN A 604 14.63 76.49 24.46
C GLN A 604 14.50 75.24 23.58
N ILE A 605 13.54 74.35 23.87
CA ILE A 605 13.32 73.13 23.09
C ILE A 605 12.77 73.46 21.71
N ILE A 606 11.78 74.35 21.60
CA ILE A 606 11.23 74.76 20.29
C ILE A 606 12.29 75.51 19.47
N SER A 607 13.09 76.40 20.07
CA SER A 607 14.19 77.07 19.39
C SER A 607 15.26 76.09 18.88
N HIS A 608 15.63 75.09 19.68
CA HIS A 608 16.56 74.04 19.26
C HIS A 608 16.00 73.21 18.09
N LEU A 609 14.75 72.73 18.20
CA LEU A 609 14.08 71.99 17.12
C LEU A 609 13.99 72.82 15.81
N LYS A 610 13.67 74.13 15.90
CA LYS A 610 13.69 75.05 14.75
C LYS A 610 15.04 75.08 14.03
N SER A 611 16.16 74.97 14.76
CA SER A 611 17.49 74.87 14.14
C SER A 611 17.73 73.50 13.49
N LEU A 612 17.33 72.40 14.12
CA LEU A 612 17.47 71.04 13.60
C LEU A 612 16.66 70.75 12.32
N VAL A 613 15.67 71.58 11.98
CA VAL A 613 14.95 71.52 10.68
C VAL A 613 15.89 71.79 9.49
N TYR A 614 17.05 72.39 9.73
CA TYR A 614 18.10 72.67 8.74
C TYR A 614 19.40 71.91 9.01
N ASP A 615 19.34 70.81 9.78
CA ASP A 615 20.49 69.92 10.00
C ASP A 615 20.91 69.24 8.69
N THR A 616 22.20 68.92 8.58
CA THR A 616 22.77 68.16 7.45
C THR A 616 22.43 66.67 7.52
N ASP A 617 22.08 66.15 8.71
CA ASP A 617 21.48 64.83 8.84
C ASP A 617 20.00 64.87 8.45
N GLU A 618 19.68 64.27 7.30
CA GLU A 618 18.31 64.17 6.77
C GLU A 618 17.36 63.41 7.72
N TRP A 619 17.87 62.47 8.53
CA TRP A 619 17.07 61.83 9.58
C TRP A 619 16.73 62.83 10.68
N MET A 620 17.70 63.63 11.16
CA MET A 620 17.50 64.65 12.20
C MET A 620 16.53 65.74 11.76
N LYS A 621 16.69 66.20 10.52
CA LYS A 621 15.82 67.16 9.85
C LYS A 621 14.37 66.70 9.81
N ASN A 622 14.10 65.47 9.38
CA ASN A 622 12.74 64.94 9.32
C ASN A 622 12.18 64.56 10.70
N ALA A 623 13.01 64.06 11.62
CA ALA A 623 12.62 63.86 13.01
C ALA A 623 12.16 65.18 13.64
N SER A 624 12.96 66.26 13.54
CA SER A 624 12.61 67.57 14.10
C SER A 624 11.32 68.15 13.51
N ARG A 625 11.14 68.07 12.19
CA ARG A 625 9.88 68.47 11.51
C ARG A 625 8.68 67.71 12.08
N GLY A 626 8.78 66.39 12.26
CA GLY A 626 7.72 65.58 12.85
C GLY A 626 7.41 65.95 14.30
N ARG A 627 8.44 66.28 15.10
CA ARG A 627 8.26 66.73 16.49
C ARG A 627 7.64 68.12 16.59
N LEU A 628 8.03 69.07 15.76
CA LEU A 628 7.39 70.39 15.70
C LEU A 628 5.91 70.27 15.29
N LYS A 629 5.60 69.40 14.33
CA LYS A 629 4.20 69.12 13.93
C LYS A 629 3.39 68.57 15.13
N GLY A 630 3.91 67.56 15.85
CA GLY A 630 3.25 66.99 17.05
C GLY A 630 3.17 67.93 18.27
N LEU A 631 4.13 68.84 18.44
CA LEU A 631 4.03 69.91 19.46
C LEU A 631 2.96 70.95 19.08
N SER A 632 2.80 71.26 17.78
CA SER A 632 1.82 72.23 17.28
C SER A 632 0.35 71.76 17.36
N GLU A 633 0.11 70.49 17.74
CA GLU A 633 -1.22 70.00 18.12
C GLU A 633 -1.73 70.68 19.41
N ASN A 634 -0.84 71.26 20.25
CA ASN A 634 -1.20 72.13 21.38
C ASN A 634 -1.12 73.63 21.01
N PRO A 635 -2.15 74.46 21.29
CA PRO A 635 -2.16 75.89 20.91
C PRO A 635 -1.01 76.74 21.48
N THR A 636 -0.63 76.54 22.74
CA THR A 636 0.40 77.36 23.40
C THR A 636 1.80 77.05 22.84
N ASN A 637 2.09 75.76 22.61
CA ASN A 637 3.30 75.35 21.90
C ASN A 637 3.29 75.87 20.45
N LYS A 638 2.16 75.78 19.75
CA LYS A 638 2.00 76.27 18.37
C LYS A 638 2.34 77.76 18.25
N ALA A 639 1.83 78.60 19.16
CA ALA A 639 2.14 80.03 19.15
C ALA A 639 3.66 80.31 19.28
N GLU A 640 4.38 79.54 20.10
CA GLU A 640 5.85 79.62 20.23
C GLU A 640 6.58 79.10 18.96
N ILE A 641 6.00 78.12 18.26
CA ILE A 641 6.51 77.63 16.97
C ILE A 641 6.32 78.69 15.87
N GLU A 642 5.19 79.39 15.80
CA GLU A 642 4.90 80.35 14.74
C GLU A 642 5.58 81.73 14.96
N LYS A 643 6.05 82.04 16.17
CA LYS A 643 6.86 83.25 16.46
C LYS A 643 8.04 83.40 15.50
N GLY A 644 8.20 84.63 15.00
CA GLY A 644 9.20 85.02 14.01
C GLY A 644 8.81 84.73 12.57
N GLY A 645 7.56 84.31 12.31
CA GLY A 645 7.11 83.90 10.96
C GLY A 645 7.66 82.53 10.56
N PHE A 646 8.09 81.72 11.53
CA PHE A 646 8.61 80.38 11.27
C PHE A 646 7.46 79.43 10.89
N VAL A 647 7.51 78.94 9.65
CA VAL A 647 6.63 77.88 9.14
C VAL A 647 7.43 76.58 9.15
N ILE A 648 6.86 75.49 9.69
CA ILE A 648 7.50 74.18 9.62
C ILE A 648 7.53 73.75 8.13
N PRO A 649 8.71 73.53 7.53
CA PRO A 649 8.79 73.08 6.14
C PRO A 649 8.12 71.71 5.96
N ALA A 650 7.62 71.47 4.75
CA ALA A 650 6.98 70.21 4.34
C ALA A 650 7.80 68.98 4.76
#